data_AF-A0A2G5F0K2-F1
#
_entry.id   AF-A0A2G5F0K2-F1
#
_cell.length_a   1.000
_cell.length_b   1.000
_cell.length_c   1.000
_cell.angle_alpha   90.00
_cell.angle_beta   90.00
_cell.angle_gamma   90.00
#
_symmetry.space_group_name_H-M   'P 1'
#
loop_
_entity.id
_entity.type
_entity.pdbx_description
1 polymer ?
#
loop_
_entity_poly.entity_id
_entity_poly.type
_entity_poly.pdbx_seq_one_letter_code
_entity_poly.pdbx_strand_id
1 'polypeptide(L)'
;MSMEELIIGRTEAVYFYEVDGRGPCWAFEGEKKLIGWFRGYLLCVIADQRNGKNTFNVYDLKNRLIAHSLVVKEVSHMLCEWGNIILIMSDKTTLSIGEKDMESKLDMLFKKNLYTVAINIVQSQQADAAATAEVLRKYGDHLYGKQDYDEAMAQYIHTIGHLEPSFVIQKFLDAQRIYNLTNYLEKLHEKGLASKDHTTLLLNCYTKSKDVEKLDMFIKSEEGAGEHKFDVETAIRVCRAAGYHEHAMFVAKKAGKHEWYLKILLEDLDRFQEALQYISSLEPSQAGVTMKEYGKILVDHRPSETIKILLRLCTEEGESSKGATSNGTYLSMLPSPVDFLNIFVHHPRSLMEFLEKYTSKVKDSPAQVEIHNTLLELYLSNDLYFPSISQENGGDPLGARTRVPYLSRARSKEKLDAEGDADTHKIKDRLERHAKGLRLLKSAWPSDLENPVYDVDLAIILCEMNAFKEGLLFLYEKMMLYKDVISCYMQAHDHEGLIACCKRLGDSTKGGDPSLWGDLLKYFGELGEDCSTEVKEVLTYIEKDDILPPVIVIQTLSKNPCLTLSVVKDYIARKLDQESKLIEEDRQSIDKYQEETLVMKKEIQDLRTNARIFQLSKCTACTFTLDLPAVHFMCMHSFHLRCLGDNEKECPECAPEYRAVLDMKRSLEHNAKDQDRFFQQVKSSKNGFSVIAEYFGKGIVSKTSNGSSDTLRSGTSSMNGF
;
A
#
# COMPACT_ATOMS: atom_id res chain seq x y z
N MET A 1 -16.02 -82.67 6.07
CA MET A 1 -15.82 -84.06 5.61
C MET A 1 -17.10 -84.79 5.93
N SER A 2 -17.87 -85.05 4.88
CA SER A 2 -19.07 -85.89 4.90
C SER A 2 -18.67 -87.33 5.20
N MET A 3 -19.55 -88.05 5.91
CA MET A 3 -19.56 -89.52 6.05
C MET A 3 -19.21 -90.14 4.68
N GLU A 4 -18.16 -90.93 4.47
CA GLU A 4 -17.88 -92.26 5.03
C GLU A 4 -16.40 -92.60 4.77
N GLU A 5 -15.47 -92.15 5.62
CA GLU A 5 -14.08 -92.64 5.59
C GLU A 5 -13.92 -93.79 6.59
N LEU A 6 -13.46 -94.95 6.13
CA LEU A 6 -13.17 -96.08 7.00
C LEU A 6 -11.79 -95.85 7.66
N ILE A 7 -11.79 -95.71 8.99
CA ILE A 7 -10.58 -95.47 9.78
C ILE A 7 -10.10 -96.80 10.38
N ILE A 8 -8.87 -97.22 10.05
CA ILE A 8 -8.26 -98.44 10.57
C ILE A 8 -7.01 -98.11 11.37
N GLY A 9 -7.01 -98.46 12.66
CA GLY A 9 -5.83 -98.38 13.52
C GLY A 9 -4.96 -99.61 13.43
N ARG A 10 -3.69 -99.42 13.13
CA ARG A 10 -2.64 -100.43 13.35
C ARG A 10 -1.64 -99.94 14.38
N THR A 11 -0.73 -100.82 14.77
CA THR A 11 0.35 -100.53 15.74
C THR A 11 1.24 -99.37 15.32
N GLU A 12 1.43 -99.19 14.01
CA GLU A 12 2.32 -98.22 13.40
C GLU A 12 1.63 -96.92 13.00
N ALA A 13 0.35 -96.97 12.63
CA ALA A 13 -0.35 -95.84 12.04
C ALA A 13 -1.87 -95.99 12.06
N VAL A 14 -2.56 -94.88 11.86
CA VAL A 14 -3.98 -94.83 11.53
C VAL A 14 -4.13 -94.57 10.04
N TYR A 15 -4.87 -95.44 9.36
CA TYR A 15 -5.12 -95.41 7.92
C TYR A 15 -6.55 -94.95 7.63
N PHE A 16 -6.68 -94.02 6.71
CA PHE A 16 -7.96 -93.56 6.18
C PHE A 16 -8.20 -94.23 4.83
N TYR A 17 -9.39 -94.78 4.63
CA TYR A 17 -9.80 -95.40 3.38
C TYR A 17 -11.04 -94.70 2.85
N GLU A 18 -10.96 -94.32 1.58
CA GLU A 18 -12.08 -93.82 0.78
C GLU A 18 -12.60 -94.94 -0.12
N VAL A 19 -13.76 -94.75 -0.74
CA VAL A 19 -14.36 -95.73 -1.66
C VAL A 19 -13.41 -96.05 -2.83
N ASP A 20 -12.62 -95.08 -3.25
CA ASP A 20 -11.67 -95.18 -4.37
C ASP A 20 -10.29 -95.74 -3.98
N GLY A 21 -10.02 -95.98 -2.69
CA GLY A 21 -8.79 -96.62 -2.24
C GLY A 21 -8.22 -96.07 -0.92
N ARG A 22 -6.91 -96.27 -0.74
CA ARG A 22 -6.19 -95.86 0.47
C ARG A 22 -5.92 -94.36 0.45
N GLY A 23 -6.54 -93.64 1.37
CA GLY A 23 -6.33 -92.22 1.63
C GLY A 23 -5.09 -91.94 2.50
N PRO A 24 -5.01 -90.77 3.14
CA PRO A 24 -3.86 -90.36 3.94
C PRO A 24 -3.64 -91.30 5.14
N CYS A 25 -2.40 -91.37 5.62
CA CYS A 25 -2.05 -92.16 6.81
C CYS A 25 -1.23 -91.34 7.80
N TRP A 26 -1.46 -91.60 9.09
CA TRP A 26 -0.84 -90.86 10.18
C TRP A 26 -0.10 -91.84 11.09
N ALA A 27 1.22 -91.71 11.16
CA ALA A 27 2.07 -92.56 11.98
C ALA A 27 1.88 -92.22 13.46
N PHE A 28 1.40 -93.21 14.21
CA PHE A 28 1.24 -93.13 15.66
C PHE A 28 1.72 -94.46 16.21
N GLU A 29 2.75 -94.46 17.04
CA GLU A 29 3.26 -95.70 17.64
C GLU A 29 2.35 -96.21 18.77
N GLY A 30 2.39 -97.52 19.02
CA GLY A 30 1.67 -98.19 20.10
C GLY A 30 0.37 -98.88 19.66
N GLU A 31 -0.15 -99.78 20.50
CA GLU A 31 -1.32 -100.57 20.17
C GLU A 31 -2.61 -99.73 20.33
N LYS A 32 -3.36 -99.55 19.23
CA LYS A 32 -4.60 -98.76 19.22
C LYS A 32 -5.76 -99.62 19.72
N LYS A 33 -6.20 -99.38 20.95
CA LYS A 33 -7.30 -100.12 21.58
C LYS A 33 -8.67 -99.62 21.11
N LEU A 34 -8.82 -98.30 21.06
CA LEU A 34 -10.04 -97.64 20.61
C LEU A 34 -9.68 -96.46 19.73
N ILE A 35 -10.44 -96.27 18.65
CA ILE A 35 -10.36 -95.12 17.75
C ILE A 35 -11.77 -94.55 17.59
N GLY A 36 -11.86 -93.24 17.50
CA GLY A 36 -13.09 -92.56 17.18
C GLY A 36 -12.85 -91.19 16.57
N TRP A 37 -13.94 -90.53 16.24
CA TRP A 37 -13.90 -89.24 15.57
C TRP A 37 -14.90 -88.31 16.22
N PHE A 38 -14.48 -87.09 16.53
CA PHE A 38 -15.34 -86.09 17.14
C PHE A 38 -15.03 -84.70 16.59
N ARG A 39 -16.00 -84.07 15.91
CA ARG A 39 -15.92 -82.68 15.42
C ARG A 39 -14.64 -82.33 14.63
N GLY A 40 -14.04 -83.31 13.94
CA GLY A 40 -12.80 -83.12 13.17
C GLY A 40 -11.51 -83.52 13.91
N TYR A 41 -11.60 -83.96 15.17
CA TYR A 41 -10.50 -84.55 15.91
C TYR A 41 -10.53 -86.08 15.81
N LEU A 42 -9.34 -86.66 15.65
CA LEU A 42 -9.12 -88.10 15.77
C LEU A 42 -8.87 -88.45 17.24
N LEU A 43 -9.69 -89.34 17.78
CA LEU A 43 -9.59 -89.83 19.15
C LEU A 43 -8.89 -91.18 19.14
N CYS A 44 -7.86 -91.38 19.96
CA CYS A 44 -7.16 -92.65 20.07
C CYS A 44 -6.85 -93.00 21.52
N VAL A 45 -7.21 -94.21 21.94
CA VAL A 45 -6.69 -94.84 23.15
C VAL A 45 -5.54 -95.75 22.74
N ILE A 46 -4.32 -95.39 23.15
CA ILE A 46 -3.10 -96.13 22.83
C ILE A 46 -2.60 -96.81 24.09
N ALA A 47 -2.36 -98.12 24.01
CA ALA A 47 -1.70 -98.86 25.07
C ALA A 47 -0.17 -98.83 24.85
N ASP A 48 0.56 -98.34 25.85
CA ASP A 48 2.02 -98.41 25.86
C ASP A 48 2.45 -99.82 26.32
N GLN A 49 2.95 -100.63 25.39
CA GLN A 49 3.40 -101.99 25.66
C GLN A 49 4.60 -102.06 26.61
N ARG A 50 5.32 -100.94 26.85
CA ARG A 50 6.48 -100.91 27.75
C ARG A 50 6.08 -100.69 29.22
N ASN A 51 5.00 -99.95 29.47
CA ASN A 51 4.62 -99.49 30.82
C ASN A 51 3.23 -99.96 31.28
N GLY A 52 2.45 -100.61 30.42
CA GLY A 52 1.09 -101.08 30.74
C GLY A 52 0.08 -99.95 31.00
N LYS A 53 0.43 -98.71 30.68
CA LYS A 53 -0.44 -97.53 30.84
C LYS A 53 -1.13 -97.22 29.51
N ASN A 54 -2.40 -96.87 29.59
CA ASN A 54 -3.14 -96.39 28.43
C ASN A 54 -3.11 -94.87 28.39
N THR A 55 -2.96 -94.30 27.21
CA THR A 55 -3.04 -92.86 26.98
C THR A 55 -4.16 -92.56 26.01
N PHE A 56 -5.05 -91.67 26.42
CA PHE A 56 -6.07 -91.10 25.55
C PHE A 56 -5.53 -89.83 24.90
N ASN A 57 -5.47 -89.83 23.57
CA ASN A 57 -4.98 -88.73 22.77
C ASN A 57 -6.09 -88.20 21.86
N VAL A 58 -6.23 -86.88 21.82
CA VAL A 58 -7.09 -86.15 20.89
C VAL A 58 -6.16 -85.45 19.89
N TYR A 59 -6.22 -85.87 18.63
CA TYR A 59 -5.38 -85.35 17.56
C TYR A 59 -6.16 -84.41 16.65
N ASP A 60 -5.62 -83.21 16.45
CA ASP A 60 -6.01 -82.31 15.36
C ASP A 60 -5.08 -82.57 14.17
N LEU A 61 -5.57 -83.37 13.23
CA LEU A 61 -4.79 -83.76 12.05
C LEU A 61 -4.57 -82.58 11.09
N LYS A 62 -5.49 -81.61 11.04
CA LYS A 62 -5.37 -80.45 10.16
C LYS A 62 -4.25 -79.52 10.62
N ASN A 63 -4.20 -79.24 11.93
CA ASN A 63 -3.17 -78.39 12.54
C ASN A 63 -1.94 -79.18 13.01
N ARG A 64 -1.89 -80.50 12.77
CA ARG A 64 -0.81 -81.42 13.16
C ARG A 64 -0.45 -81.32 14.65
N LEU A 65 -1.46 -81.24 15.51
CA LEU A 65 -1.30 -81.00 16.94
C LEU A 65 -2.00 -82.05 17.79
N ILE A 66 -1.42 -82.35 18.95
CA ILE A 66 -2.11 -83.13 19.99
C ILE A 66 -2.90 -82.12 20.83
N ALA A 67 -4.21 -82.06 20.61
CA ALA A 67 -5.09 -81.13 21.30
C ALA A 67 -5.21 -81.47 22.79
N HIS A 68 -5.22 -82.77 23.13
CA HIS A 68 -5.23 -83.24 24.51
C HIS A 68 -4.58 -84.62 24.62
N SER A 69 -3.87 -84.87 25.72
CA SER A 69 -3.24 -86.16 26.04
C SER A 69 -3.38 -86.41 27.54
N LEU A 70 -3.98 -87.54 27.90
CA LEU A 70 -4.21 -87.91 29.29
C LEU A 70 -3.92 -89.39 29.52
N VAL A 71 -3.21 -89.70 30.60
CA VAL A 71 -3.04 -91.09 31.04
C VAL A 71 -4.36 -91.56 31.65
N VAL A 72 -4.88 -92.65 31.11
CA VAL A 72 -6.16 -93.26 31.50
C VAL A 72 -5.96 -94.71 31.93
N LYS A 73 -6.92 -95.24 32.69
CA LYS A 73 -6.99 -96.67 32.98
C LYS A 73 -7.46 -97.43 31.73
N GLU A 74 -7.75 -98.71 31.88
CA GLU A 74 -8.35 -99.50 30.81
C GLU A 74 -9.73 -98.96 30.44
N VAL A 75 -9.88 -98.51 29.18
CA VAL A 75 -11.10 -97.91 28.65
C VAL A 75 -11.95 -99.01 28.03
N SER A 76 -13.17 -99.21 28.52
CA SER A 76 -14.14 -100.19 27.99
C SER A 76 -14.92 -99.61 26.81
N HIS A 77 -15.37 -98.35 26.93
CA HIS A 77 -16.15 -97.68 25.89
C HIS A 77 -15.75 -96.21 25.75
N MET A 78 -15.78 -95.71 24.51
CA MET A 78 -15.61 -94.30 24.18
C MET A 78 -16.86 -93.81 23.45
N LEU A 79 -17.56 -92.85 24.05
CA LEU A 79 -18.83 -92.31 23.57
C LEU A 79 -18.65 -90.82 23.26
N CYS A 80 -19.36 -90.34 22.24
CA CYS A 80 -19.36 -88.94 21.83
C CYS A 80 -20.79 -88.40 21.90
N GLU A 81 -21.27 -88.13 23.11
CA GLU A 81 -22.66 -87.76 23.37
C GLU A 81 -22.75 -86.39 24.03
N TRP A 82 -23.86 -85.68 23.75
CA TRP A 82 -24.16 -84.34 24.31
C TRP A 82 -23.07 -83.30 24.07
N GLY A 83 -22.30 -83.44 22.98
CA GLY A 83 -21.20 -82.55 22.64
C GLY A 83 -19.94 -82.72 23.49
N ASN A 84 -19.83 -83.82 24.25
CA ASN A 84 -18.65 -84.17 25.04
C ASN A 84 -18.10 -85.54 24.64
N ILE A 85 -16.82 -85.77 24.92
CA ILE A 85 -16.19 -87.09 24.80
C ILE A 85 -16.26 -87.76 26.18
N ILE A 86 -16.90 -88.91 26.26
CA ILE A 86 -17.10 -89.67 27.49
C ILE A 86 -16.32 -90.99 27.38
N LEU A 87 -15.33 -91.16 28.27
CA LEU A 87 -14.60 -92.42 28.42
C LEU A 87 -15.17 -93.19 29.60
N ILE A 88 -15.59 -94.43 29.38
CA ILE A 88 -16.00 -95.36 30.42
C ILE A 88 -14.83 -96.31 30.67
N MET A 89 -14.36 -96.37 31.91
CA MET A 89 -13.26 -97.24 32.32
C MET A 89 -13.77 -98.65 32.69
N SER A 90 -12.88 -99.64 32.76
CA SER A 90 -13.21 -101.01 33.20
C SER A 90 -13.65 -101.07 34.67
N ASP A 91 -13.22 -100.12 35.50
CA ASP A 91 -13.64 -99.97 36.90
C ASP A 91 -14.98 -99.22 37.08
N LYS A 92 -15.70 -98.97 35.97
CA LYS A 92 -16.97 -98.23 35.91
C LYS A 92 -16.87 -96.74 36.26
N THR A 93 -15.66 -96.18 36.39
CA THR A 93 -15.49 -94.72 36.45
C THR A 93 -15.65 -94.11 35.07
N THR A 94 -16.15 -92.87 35.01
CA THR A 94 -16.35 -92.14 33.75
C THR A 94 -15.57 -90.84 33.76
N LEU A 95 -14.97 -90.50 32.62
CA LEU A 95 -14.29 -89.23 32.38
C LEU A 95 -15.03 -88.48 31.27
N SER A 96 -15.46 -87.26 31.55
CA SER A 96 -16.08 -86.37 30.57
C SER A 96 -15.10 -85.29 30.15
N ILE A 97 -14.87 -85.15 28.85
CA ILE A 97 -13.97 -84.18 28.25
C ILE A 97 -14.80 -83.28 27.34
N GLY A 98 -14.90 -82.01 27.74
CA GLY A 98 -15.59 -80.96 26.98
C GLY A 98 -14.62 -80.10 26.18
N GLU A 99 -15.06 -79.68 25.00
CA GLU A 99 -14.31 -78.75 24.16
C GLU A 99 -14.42 -77.33 24.73
N LYS A 100 -13.28 -76.64 24.89
CA LYS A 100 -13.27 -75.23 25.33
C LYS A 100 -13.81 -74.30 24.23
N ASP A 101 -14.32 -73.15 24.66
CA ASP A 101 -14.73 -72.06 23.79
C ASP A 101 -13.53 -71.48 23.01
N MET A 102 -13.85 -70.72 21.96
CA MET A 102 -12.86 -70.19 21.01
C MET A 102 -11.90 -69.18 21.66
N GLU A 103 -12.39 -68.32 22.56
CA GLU A 103 -11.58 -67.31 23.25
C GLU A 103 -10.56 -67.99 24.16
N SER A 104 -11.00 -68.96 24.97
CA SER A 104 -10.11 -69.79 25.79
C SER A 104 -9.07 -70.55 24.97
N LYS A 105 -9.44 -71.07 23.79
CA LYS A 105 -8.50 -71.76 22.89
C LYS A 105 -7.42 -70.81 22.37
N LEU A 106 -7.82 -69.63 21.89
CA LEU A 106 -6.90 -68.61 21.40
C LEU A 106 -5.95 -68.14 22.50
N ASP A 107 -6.45 -67.87 23.71
CA ASP A 107 -5.62 -67.47 24.85
C ASP A 107 -4.59 -68.53 25.25
N MET A 108 -4.95 -69.82 25.21
CA MET A 108 -4.00 -70.90 25.45
C MET A 108 -2.92 -70.97 24.36
N LEU A 109 -3.28 -70.73 23.10
CA LEU A 109 -2.34 -70.72 21.98
C LEU A 109 -1.40 -69.51 22.03
N PHE A 110 -1.92 -68.33 22.37
CA PHE A 110 -1.12 -67.12 22.57
C PHE A 110 -0.12 -67.31 23.69
N LYS A 111 -0.52 -67.86 24.85
CA LYS A 111 0.40 -68.18 25.95
C LYS A 111 1.52 -69.16 25.56
N LYS A 112 1.26 -70.04 24.59
CA LYS A 112 2.24 -71.00 24.06
C LYS A 112 2.98 -70.51 22.81
N ASN A 113 2.76 -69.27 22.38
CA ASN A 113 3.31 -68.69 21.15
C ASN A 113 2.96 -69.43 19.85
N LEU A 114 1.83 -70.16 19.81
CA LEU A 114 1.38 -70.95 18.64
C LEU A 114 0.42 -70.13 17.76
N TYR A 115 0.91 -69.01 17.23
CA TYR A 115 0.10 -68.04 16.48
C TYR A 115 -0.35 -68.54 15.11
N THR A 116 0.47 -69.31 14.39
CA THR A 116 0.11 -69.88 13.08
C THR A 116 -1.09 -70.83 13.19
N VAL A 117 -1.13 -71.63 14.27
CA VAL A 117 -2.26 -72.49 14.60
C VAL A 117 -3.48 -71.65 14.98
N ALA A 118 -3.29 -70.58 15.75
CA ALA A 118 -4.39 -69.67 16.10
C ALA A 118 -5.05 -69.07 14.84
N ILE A 119 -4.24 -68.62 13.86
CA ILE A 119 -4.74 -68.11 12.57
C ILE A 119 -5.52 -69.18 11.81
N ASN A 120 -4.98 -70.40 11.70
CA ASN A 120 -5.66 -71.51 11.02
C ASN A 120 -7.00 -71.86 11.67
N ILE A 121 -7.09 -71.85 13.00
CA ILE A 121 -8.34 -72.14 13.71
C ILE A 121 -9.37 -71.05 13.39
N VAL A 122 -8.98 -69.77 13.45
CA VAL A 122 -9.87 -68.63 13.17
C VAL A 122 -10.37 -68.65 11.71
N GLN A 123 -9.49 -68.94 10.75
CA GLN A 123 -9.85 -69.09 9.34
C GLN A 123 -10.75 -70.31 9.08
N SER A 124 -10.44 -71.46 9.71
CA SER A 124 -11.20 -72.71 9.50
C SER A 124 -12.61 -72.68 10.09
N GLN A 125 -12.83 -71.87 11.13
CA GLN A 125 -14.13 -71.74 11.80
C GLN A 125 -14.96 -70.57 11.26
N GLN A 126 -14.54 -69.93 10.15
CA GLN A 126 -15.19 -68.75 9.57
C GLN A 126 -15.49 -67.66 10.60
N ALA A 127 -14.51 -67.37 11.46
CA ALA A 127 -14.63 -66.27 12.39
C ALA A 127 -14.70 -64.93 11.64
N ASP A 128 -15.31 -63.93 12.28
CA ASP A 128 -15.44 -62.58 11.72
C ASP A 128 -14.06 -61.98 11.35
N ALA A 129 -14.05 -61.13 10.32
CA ALA A 129 -12.84 -60.49 9.81
C ALA A 129 -12.14 -59.64 10.89
N ALA A 130 -12.92 -59.04 11.80
CA ALA A 130 -12.40 -58.32 12.97
C ALA A 130 -11.66 -59.24 13.95
N ALA A 131 -12.20 -60.43 14.24
CA ALA A 131 -11.55 -61.41 15.11
C ALA A 131 -10.25 -61.94 14.48
N THR A 132 -10.26 -62.13 13.16
CA THR A 132 -9.07 -62.51 12.38
C THR A 132 -8.00 -61.43 12.44
N ALA A 133 -8.38 -60.17 12.27
CA ALA A 133 -7.46 -59.03 12.37
C ALA A 133 -6.84 -58.92 13.77
N GLU A 134 -7.59 -59.20 14.84
CA GLU A 134 -7.07 -59.17 16.21
C GLU A 134 -6.03 -60.27 16.48
N VAL A 135 -6.23 -61.47 15.94
CA VAL A 135 -5.23 -62.56 16.02
C VAL A 135 -3.96 -62.20 15.25
N LEU A 136 -4.12 -61.66 14.04
CA LEU A 136 -3.00 -61.17 13.22
C LEU A 136 -2.26 -60.02 13.88
N ARG A 137 -2.96 -59.10 14.54
CA ARG A 137 -2.37 -58.01 15.34
C ARG A 137 -1.52 -58.57 16.49
N LYS A 138 -2.05 -59.52 17.27
CA LYS A 138 -1.31 -60.19 18.36
C LYS A 138 -0.10 -60.96 17.84
N TYR A 139 -0.20 -61.55 16.65
CA TYR A 139 0.94 -62.23 16.01
C TYR A 139 2.01 -61.25 15.54
N GLY A 140 1.60 -60.16 14.88
CA GLY A 140 2.48 -59.06 14.48
C GLY A 140 3.19 -58.42 15.68
N ASP A 141 2.48 -58.21 16.80
CA ASP A 141 3.07 -57.69 18.04
C ASP A 141 4.15 -58.62 18.62
N HIS A 142 3.94 -59.94 18.56
CA HIS A 142 4.92 -60.93 18.99
C HIS A 142 6.16 -60.95 18.10
N LEU A 143 5.96 -60.94 16.78
CA LEU A 143 7.06 -60.89 15.81
C LEU A 143 7.86 -59.59 15.94
N TYR A 144 7.17 -58.46 16.13
CA TYR A 144 7.79 -57.17 16.40
C TYR A 144 8.65 -57.21 17.68
N GLY A 145 8.17 -57.84 18.75
CA GLY A 145 8.93 -58.05 19.98
C GLY A 145 10.17 -58.94 19.79
N LYS A 146 10.13 -59.87 18.82
CA LYS A 146 11.28 -60.70 18.41
C LYS A 146 12.26 -60.00 17.47
N GLN A 147 12.01 -58.74 17.11
CA GLN A 147 12.76 -57.96 16.13
C GLN A 147 12.65 -58.47 14.68
N ASP A 148 11.65 -59.32 14.39
CA ASP A 148 11.35 -59.78 13.04
C ASP A 148 10.33 -58.82 12.40
N TYR A 149 10.84 -57.67 11.94
CA TYR A 149 10.02 -56.54 11.53
C TYR A 149 9.33 -56.71 10.18
N ASP A 150 9.92 -57.50 9.28
CA ASP A 150 9.39 -57.70 7.93
C ASP A 150 8.19 -58.65 7.97
N GLU A 151 8.33 -59.77 8.67
CA GLU A 151 7.22 -60.69 8.91
C GLU A 151 6.13 -60.04 9.77
N ALA A 152 6.50 -59.27 10.80
CA ALA A 152 5.53 -58.50 11.57
C ALA A 152 4.73 -57.55 10.66
N MET A 153 5.40 -56.85 9.74
CA MET A 153 4.74 -55.94 8.82
C MET A 153 3.81 -56.66 7.85
N ALA A 154 4.23 -57.83 7.33
CA ALA A 154 3.37 -58.67 6.50
C ALA A 154 2.05 -59.00 7.22
N GLN A 155 2.09 -59.32 8.52
CA GLN A 155 0.87 -59.54 9.30
C GLN A 155 0.03 -58.27 9.45
N TYR A 156 0.64 -57.12 9.77
CA TYR A 156 -0.09 -55.85 9.90
C TYR A 156 -0.76 -55.42 8.59
N ILE A 157 -0.17 -55.68 7.42
CA ILE A 157 -0.78 -55.38 6.11
C ILE A 157 -2.11 -56.14 5.91
N HIS A 158 -2.20 -57.37 6.42
CA HIS A 158 -3.44 -58.16 6.38
C HIS A 158 -4.53 -57.60 7.31
N THR A 159 -4.18 -56.78 8.31
CA THR A 159 -5.14 -56.13 9.23
C THR A 159 -5.72 -54.82 8.70
N ILE A 160 -5.25 -54.31 7.55
CA ILE A 160 -5.74 -53.07 6.93
C ILE A 160 -7.24 -53.19 6.63
N GLY A 161 -8.02 -52.24 7.14
CA GLY A 161 -9.48 -52.17 7.04
C GLY A 161 -10.20 -52.47 8.35
N HIS A 162 -9.52 -53.14 9.30
CA HIS A 162 -10.07 -53.48 10.61
C HIS A 162 -9.26 -52.90 11.77
N LEU A 163 -7.95 -52.72 11.59
CA LEU A 163 -7.07 -52.06 12.55
C LEU A 163 -6.84 -50.59 12.16
N GLU A 164 -6.79 -49.71 13.15
CA GLU A 164 -6.48 -48.29 12.94
C GLU A 164 -5.02 -48.13 12.44
N PRO A 165 -4.78 -47.48 11.29
CA PRO A 165 -3.44 -47.31 10.73
C PRO A 165 -2.45 -46.61 11.67
N SER A 166 -2.94 -45.69 12.51
CA SER A 166 -2.13 -44.94 13.48
C SER A 166 -1.34 -45.86 14.43
N PHE A 167 -1.93 -46.99 14.84
CA PHE A 167 -1.29 -47.98 15.71
C PHE A 167 -0.02 -48.57 15.07
N VAL A 168 -0.10 -48.95 13.79
CA VAL A 168 1.03 -49.52 13.06
C VAL A 168 2.05 -48.44 12.74
N ILE A 169 1.59 -47.26 12.29
CA ILE A 169 2.47 -46.13 11.98
C ILE A 169 3.30 -45.75 13.22
N GLN A 170 2.68 -45.64 14.41
CA GLN A 170 3.38 -45.27 15.64
C GLN A 170 4.50 -46.25 16.00
N LYS A 171 4.32 -47.55 15.70
CA LYS A 171 5.33 -48.59 15.94
C LYS A 171 6.52 -48.53 14.97
N PHE A 172 6.31 -48.10 13.73
CA PHE A 172 7.31 -48.15 12.67
C PHE A 172 7.86 -46.77 12.25
N LEU A 173 7.63 -45.72 13.06
CA LEU A 173 8.15 -44.35 12.82
C LEU A 173 9.68 -44.21 12.91
N ASP A 174 10.40 -45.22 13.38
CA ASP A 174 11.87 -45.21 13.46
C ASP A 174 12.50 -45.10 12.06
N ALA A 175 13.48 -44.20 11.91
CA ALA A 175 14.20 -43.97 10.67
C ALA A 175 14.87 -45.22 10.11
N GLN A 176 15.28 -46.17 10.97
CA GLN A 176 15.86 -47.45 10.53
C GLN A 176 14.85 -48.37 9.83
N ARG A 177 13.55 -48.11 9.97
CA ARG A 177 12.45 -48.99 9.53
C ARG A 177 11.54 -48.32 8.52
N ILE A 178 12.03 -47.27 7.87
CA ILE A 178 11.27 -46.47 6.93
C ILE A 178 10.74 -47.32 5.76
N TYR A 179 11.45 -48.37 5.35
CA TYR A 179 11.01 -49.29 4.29
C TYR A 179 9.73 -50.05 4.69
N ASN A 180 9.65 -50.54 5.92
CA ASN A 180 8.50 -51.30 6.41
C ASN A 180 7.28 -50.37 6.52
N LEU A 181 7.49 -49.16 7.05
CA LEU A 181 6.45 -48.13 7.09
C LEU A 181 5.99 -47.73 5.67
N THR A 182 6.92 -47.58 4.73
CA THR A 182 6.62 -47.27 3.32
C THR A 182 5.75 -48.36 2.71
N ASN A 183 6.12 -49.63 2.87
CA ASN A 183 5.34 -50.77 2.37
C ASN A 183 3.91 -50.79 2.97
N TYR A 184 3.78 -50.52 4.27
CA TYR A 184 2.45 -50.42 4.90
C TYR A 184 1.59 -49.31 4.28
N LEU A 185 2.17 -48.12 4.11
CA LEU A 185 1.48 -46.95 3.54
C LEU A 185 1.15 -47.14 2.06
N GLU A 186 2.03 -47.78 1.27
CA GLU A 186 1.78 -48.18 -0.12
C GLU A 186 0.56 -49.11 -0.19
N LYS A 187 0.52 -50.17 0.64
CA LYS A 187 -0.61 -51.11 0.70
C LYS A 187 -1.90 -50.49 1.23
N LEU A 188 -1.79 -49.51 2.12
CA LEU A 188 -2.94 -48.73 2.59
C LEU A 188 -3.52 -47.87 1.46
N HIS A 189 -2.66 -47.29 0.61
CA HIS A 189 -3.06 -46.48 -0.54
C HIS A 189 -3.64 -47.34 -1.67
N GLU A 190 -3.06 -48.51 -1.97
CA GLU A 190 -3.60 -49.48 -2.95
C GLU A 190 -5.04 -49.91 -2.59
N LYS A 191 -5.36 -50.02 -1.29
CA LYS A 191 -6.70 -50.36 -0.79
C LYS A 191 -7.67 -49.17 -0.74
N GLY A 192 -7.23 -47.95 -1.06
CA GLY A 192 -8.07 -46.75 -1.04
C GLY A 192 -8.49 -46.27 0.36
N LEU A 193 -7.82 -46.74 1.41
CA LEU A 193 -8.12 -46.40 2.82
C LEU A 193 -7.15 -45.36 3.41
N ALA A 194 -6.31 -44.76 2.58
CA ALA A 194 -5.35 -43.74 2.98
C ALA A 194 -6.03 -42.36 3.13
N SER A 195 -5.73 -41.65 4.22
CA SER A 195 -6.11 -40.25 4.41
C SER A 195 -5.07 -39.32 3.79
N LYS A 196 -5.38 -38.02 3.68
CA LYS A 196 -4.42 -37.00 3.22
C LYS A 196 -3.13 -37.00 4.06
N ASP A 197 -3.23 -37.21 5.37
CA ASP A 197 -2.08 -37.27 6.28
C ASP A 197 -1.21 -38.51 6.03
N HIS A 198 -1.83 -39.67 5.78
CA HIS A 198 -1.11 -40.90 5.42
C HIS A 198 -0.35 -40.74 4.10
N THR A 199 -0.96 -40.06 3.14
CA THR A 199 -0.35 -39.76 1.84
C THR A 199 0.84 -38.80 2.00
N THR A 200 0.72 -37.76 2.82
CA THR A 200 1.83 -36.84 3.13
C THR A 200 2.96 -37.57 3.86
N LEU A 201 2.65 -38.48 4.78
CA LEU A 201 3.66 -39.30 5.46
C LEU A 201 4.39 -40.24 4.49
N LEU A 202 3.69 -40.82 3.52
CA LEU A 202 4.30 -41.64 2.47
C LEU A 202 5.27 -40.82 1.62
N LEU A 203 4.90 -39.60 1.25
CA LEU A 203 5.80 -38.66 0.56
C LEU A 203 7.05 -38.34 1.38
N ASN A 204 6.89 -38.11 2.68
CA ASN A 204 8.01 -37.91 3.61
C ASN A 204 8.92 -39.15 3.70
N CYS A 205 8.34 -40.36 3.56
CA CYS A 205 9.11 -41.59 3.52
C CYS A 205 9.92 -41.69 2.23
N TYR A 206 9.34 -41.45 1.06
CA TYR A 206 10.05 -41.48 -0.23
C TYR A 206 11.21 -40.48 -0.31
N THR A 207 10.99 -39.25 0.16
CA THR A 207 12.04 -38.22 0.18
C THR A 207 13.20 -38.61 1.10
N LYS A 208 12.93 -39.24 2.25
CA LYS A 208 13.96 -39.75 3.17
C LYS A 208 14.66 -41.00 2.68
N SER A 209 13.97 -41.93 2.03
CA SER A 209 14.56 -43.15 1.45
C SER A 209 15.33 -42.91 0.16
N LYS A 210 15.26 -41.69 -0.40
CA LYS A 210 15.87 -41.27 -1.68
C LYS A 210 15.42 -42.11 -2.88
N ASP A 211 14.22 -42.66 -2.83
CA ASP A 211 13.63 -43.41 -3.93
C ASP A 211 12.98 -42.43 -4.93
N VAL A 212 13.79 -41.94 -5.87
CA VAL A 212 13.39 -40.90 -6.82
C VAL A 212 12.37 -41.43 -7.83
N GLU A 213 12.47 -42.69 -8.26
CA GLU A 213 11.56 -43.27 -9.24
C GLU A 213 10.14 -43.38 -8.68
N LYS A 214 10.00 -43.90 -7.46
CA LYS A 214 8.69 -43.97 -6.80
C LYS A 214 8.13 -42.58 -6.49
N LEU A 215 8.98 -41.64 -6.08
CA LEU A 215 8.57 -40.26 -5.85
C LEU A 215 8.06 -39.60 -7.14
N ASP A 216 8.75 -39.81 -8.26
CA ASP A 216 8.38 -39.23 -9.55
C ASP A 216 7.09 -39.85 -10.08
N MET A 217 6.96 -41.17 -9.99
CA MET A 217 5.69 -41.85 -10.27
C MET A 217 4.58 -41.32 -9.37
N PHE A 218 4.81 -41.16 -8.08
CA PHE A 218 3.79 -40.70 -7.13
C PHE A 218 3.31 -39.26 -7.44
N ILE A 219 4.21 -38.37 -7.83
CA ILE A 219 3.90 -36.97 -8.15
C ILE A 219 3.30 -36.80 -9.55
N LYS A 220 3.80 -37.56 -10.54
CA LYS A 220 3.42 -37.40 -11.96
C LYS A 220 2.27 -38.31 -12.41
N SER A 221 2.03 -39.46 -11.76
CA SER A 221 1.06 -40.46 -12.24
C SER A 221 -0.43 -40.10 -12.10
N GLU A 222 -0.78 -38.99 -11.43
CA GLU A 222 -2.19 -38.61 -11.27
C GLU A 222 -2.62 -37.52 -12.25
N GLU A 223 -3.06 -37.93 -13.45
CA GLU A 223 -3.70 -37.11 -14.48
C GLU A 223 -5.24 -36.96 -14.29
N GLY A 224 -5.81 -37.41 -13.16
CA GLY A 224 -7.26 -37.46 -12.95
C GLY A 224 -7.79 -36.54 -11.85
N ALA A 225 -8.44 -35.44 -12.25
CA ALA A 225 -9.51 -34.72 -11.56
C ALA A 225 -9.38 -34.39 -10.05
N GLY A 226 -9.06 -33.12 -9.77
CA GLY A 226 -9.84 -32.31 -8.83
C GLY A 226 -9.44 -32.26 -7.35
N GLU A 227 -8.70 -33.22 -6.81
CA GLU A 227 -8.22 -33.12 -5.43
C GLU A 227 -6.80 -33.70 -5.29
N HIS A 228 -5.86 -32.87 -4.83
CA HIS A 228 -4.56 -33.37 -4.41
C HIS A 228 -4.77 -34.31 -3.21
N LYS A 229 -4.40 -35.59 -3.36
CA LYS A 229 -4.55 -36.62 -2.31
C LYS A 229 -3.63 -36.43 -1.11
N PHE A 230 -2.77 -35.42 -1.14
CA PHE A 230 -1.83 -35.04 -0.09
C PHE A 230 -1.90 -33.53 0.16
N ASP A 231 -1.36 -33.10 1.29
CA ASP A 231 -1.19 -31.68 1.58
C ASP A 231 -0.08 -31.09 0.69
N VAL A 232 -0.50 -30.27 -0.27
CA VAL A 232 0.36 -29.58 -1.25
C VAL A 232 1.44 -28.76 -0.56
N GLU A 233 1.10 -28.02 0.50
CA GLU A 233 2.05 -27.11 1.13
C GLU A 233 3.13 -27.87 1.88
N THR A 234 2.74 -28.88 2.65
CA THR A 234 3.70 -29.78 3.32
C THR A 234 4.55 -30.52 2.30
N ALA A 235 3.98 -30.99 1.19
CA ALA A 235 4.71 -31.66 0.12
C ALA A 235 5.80 -30.78 -0.51
N ILE A 236 5.48 -29.52 -0.83
CA ILE A 236 6.45 -28.56 -1.37
C ILE A 236 7.58 -28.33 -0.36
N ARG A 237 7.25 -28.08 0.92
CA ARG A 237 8.24 -27.82 1.97
C ARG A 237 9.19 -29.00 2.16
N VAL A 238 8.67 -30.23 2.17
CA VAL A 238 9.47 -31.45 2.36
C VAL A 238 10.37 -31.70 1.16
N CYS A 239 9.83 -31.62 -0.06
CA CYS A 239 10.62 -31.79 -1.28
C CYS A 239 11.74 -30.73 -1.37
N ARG A 240 11.43 -29.47 -1.02
CA ARG A 240 12.42 -28.38 -0.96
C ARG A 240 13.51 -28.65 0.09
N ALA A 241 13.13 -29.03 1.31
CA ALA A 241 14.09 -29.30 2.40
C ALA A 241 14.99 -30.51 2.11
N ALA A 242 14.49 -31.49 1.36
CA ALA A 242 15.25 -32.66 0.92
C ALA A 242 16.11 -32.43 -0.34
N GLY A 243 16.06 -31.22 -0.94
CA GLY A 243 16.84 -30.85 -2.13
C GLY A 243 16.21 -31.26 -3.47
N TYR A 244 14.97 -31.76 -3.47
CA TYR A 244 14.24 -32.13 -4.69
C TYR A 244 13.47 -30.92 -5.27
N HIS A 245 14.20 -29.86 -5.62
CA HIS A 245 13.63 -28.58 -6.06
C HIS A 245 12.73 -28.72 -7.31
N GLU A 246 13.11 -29.52 -8.30
CA GLU A 246 12.31 -29.76 -9.52
C GLU A 246 10.95 -30.41 -9.22
N HIS A 247 10.90 -31.35 -8.27
CA HIS A 247 9.66 -32.01 -7.86
C HIS A 247 8.76 -31.03 -7.07
N ALA A 248 9.36 -30.23 -6.18
CA ALA A 248 8.66 -29.18 -5.45
C ALA A 248 8.06 -28.13 -6.41
N MET A 249 8.82 -27.73 -7.44
CA MET A 249 8.36 -26.83 -8.50
C MET A 249 7.18 -27.42 -9.28
N PHE A 250 7.27 -28.70 -9.67
CA PHE A 250 6.18 -29.36 -10.39
C PHE A 250 4.88 -29.37 -9.57
N VAL A 251 4.97 -29.73 -8.28
CA VAL A 251 3.82 -29.73 -7.36
C VAL A 251 3.25 -28.31 -7.21
N ALA A 252 4.11 -27.31 -6.98
CA ALA A 252 3.68 -25.92 -6.81
C ALA A 252 2.99 -25.36 -8.06
N LYS A 253 3.54 -25.64 -9.25
CA LYS A 253 2.96 -25.20 -10.53
C LYS A 253 1.61 -25.87 -10.81
N LYS A 254 1.49 -27.18 -10.54
CA LYS A 254 0.25 -27.94 -10.75
C LYS A 254 -0.86 -27.51 -9.79
N ALA A 255 -0.52 -27.16 -8.56
CA ALA A 255 -1.47 -26.72 -7.54
C ALA A 255 -1.81 -25.23 -7.58
N GLY A 256 -1.27 -24.45 -8.54
CA GLY A 256 -1.48 -23.01 -8.61
C GLY A 256 -0.87 -22.21 -7.45
N LYS A 257 0.10 -22.78 -6.73
CA LYS A 257 0.80 -22.11 -5.62
C LYS A 257 2.00 -21.30 -6.16
N HIS A 258 1.69 -20.17 -6.80
CA HIS A 258 2.65 -19.31 -7.50
C HIS A 258 3.77 -18.79 -6.60
N GLU A 259 3.46 -18.40 -5.36
CA GLU A 259 4.42 -17.90 -4.38
C GLU A 259 5.54 -18.92 -4.12
N TRP A 260 5.16 -20.17 -3.85
CA TRP A 260 6.12 -21.24 -3.61
C TRP A 260 6.97 -21.57 -4.85
N TYR A 261 6.35 -21.58 -6.04
CA TYR A 261 7.07 -21.82 -7.29
C TYR A 261 8.15 -20.75 -7.54
N LEU A 262 7.80 -19.48 -7.37
CA LEU A 262 8.73 -18.37 -7.53
C LEU A 262 9.79 -18.35 -6.44
N LYS A 263 9.43 -18.64 -5.19
CA LYS A 263 10.38 -18.75 -4.09
C LYS A 263 11.47 -19.78 -4.36
N ILE A 264 11.12 -20.95 -4.87
CA ILE A 264 12.10 -21.99 -5.23
C ILE A 264 12.99 -21.52 -6.38
N LEU A 265 12.41 -20.91 -7.43
CA LEU A 265 13.18 -20.42 -8.57
C LEU A 265 14.18 -19.31 -8.21
N LEU A 266 13.80 -18.41 -7.28
CA LEU A 266 14.56 -17.21 -6.96
C LEU A 266 15.54 -17.39 -5.80
N GLU A 267 15.19 -18.16 -4.76
CA GLU A 267 16.04 -18.34 -3.58
C GLU A 267 16.93 -19.59 -3.67
N ASP A 268 16.46 -20.67 -4.31
CA ASP A 268 17.20 -21.95 -4.33
C ASP A 268 17.94 -22.22 -5.64
N LEU A 269 17.35 -21.82 -6.78
CA LEU A 269 17.85 -22.19 -8.12
C LEU A 269 18.47 -21.03 -8.91
N ASP A 270 18.37 -19.80 -8.44
CA ASP A 270 18.85 -18.58 -9.13
C ASP A 270 18.38 -18.46 -10.61
N ARG A 271 17.22 -19.03 -10.94
CA ARG A 271 16.65 -19.07 -12.30
C ARG A 271 15.75 -17.84 -12.55
N PHE A 272 16.34 -16.65 -12.50
CA PHE A 272 15.63 -15.38 -12.62
C PHE A 272 14.85 -15.22 -13.94
N GLN A 273 15.40 -15.71 -15.06
CA GLN A 273 14.76 -15.58 -16.38
C GLN A 273 13.44 -16.34 -16.46
N GLU A 274 13.40 -17.55 -15.90
CA GLU A 274 12.20 -18.39 -15.89
C GLU A 274 11.16 -17.88 -14.90
N ALA A 275 11.59 -17.32 -13.77
CA ALA A 275 10.72 -16.62 -12.85
C ALA A 275 10.02 -15.43 -13.53
N LEU A 276 10.75 -14.61 -14.29
CA LEU A 276 10.18 -13.48 -15.05
C LEU A 276 9.21 -13.93 -16.15
N GLN A 277 9.53 -15.01 -16.88
CA GLN A 277 8.63 -15.59 -17.88
C GLN A 277 7.36 -16.13 -17.23
N TYR A 278 7.49 -16.77 -16.06
CA TYR A 278 6.36 -17.29 -15.31
C TYR A 278 5.46 -16.15 -14.82
N ILE A 279 6.02 -15.12 -14.17
CA ILE A 279 5.27 -13.93 -13.73
C ILE A 279 4.54 -13.27 -14.91
N SER A 280 5.20 -13.19 -16.08
CA SER A 280 4.59 -12.64 -17.31
C SER A 280 3.40 -13.45 -17.81
N SER A 281 3.26 -14.72 -17.41
CA SER A 281 2.15 -15.60 -17.78
C SER A 281 1.00 -15.61 -16.75
N LEU A 282 1.21 -15.01 -15.57
CA LEU A 282 0.19 -14.93 -14.52
C LEU A 282 -0.85 -13.85 -14.82
N GLU A 283 -2.01 -13.95 -14.17
CA GLU A 283 -3.02 -12.90 -14.16
C GLU A 283 -2.44 -11.60 -13.52
N PRO A 284 -2.79 -10.40 -14.02
CA PRO A 284 -2.22 -9.13 -13.54
C PRO A 284 -2.31 -8.92 -12.03
N SER A 285 -3.39 -9.37 -11.39
CA SER A 285 -3.59 -9.31 -9.94
C SER A 285 -2.50 -10.08 -9.18
N GLN A 286 -2.28 -11.34 -9.56
CA GLN A 286 -1.28 -12.20 -8.93
C GLN A 286 0.15 -11.80 -9.30
N ALA A 287 0.37 -11.34 -10.53
CA ALA A 287 1.64 -10.79 -10.98
C ALA A 287 2.02 -9.54 -10.16
N GLY A 288 1.06 -8.67 -9.83
CA GLY A 288 1.27 -7.51 -8.97
C GLY A 288 1.72 -7.87 -7.56
N VAL A 289 1.01 -8.81 -6.90
CA VAL A 289 1.37 -9.27 -5.54
C VAL A 289 2.76 -9.91 -5.52
N THR A 290 3.02 -10.83 -6.44
CA THR A 290 4.33 -11.51 -6.53
C THR A 290 5.47 -10.54 -6.83
N MET A 291 5.23 -9.49 -7.62
CA MET A 291 6.22 -8.46 -7.89
C MET A 291 6.52 -7.58 -6.66
N LYS A 292 5.54 -7.32 -5.78
CA LYS A 292 5.77 -6.62 -4.51
C LYS A 292 6.69 -7.42 -3.58
N GLU A 293 6.55 -8.74 -3.53
CA GLU A 293 7.36 -9.61 -2.67
C GLU A 293 8.76 -9.86 -3.23
N TYR A 294 8.85 -10.26 -4.50
CA TYR A 294 10.09 -10.75 -5.11
C TYR A 294 10.77 -9.75 -6.05
N GLY A 295 10.13 -8.62 -6.33
CA GLY A 295 10.64 -7.65 -7.29
C GLY A 295 12.02 -7.10 -6.92
N LYS A 296 12.32 -6.97 -5.62
CA LYS A 296 13.64 -6.48 -5.15
C LYS A 296 14.77 -7.34 -5.70
N ILE A 297 14.65 -8.66 -5.54
CA ILE A 297 15.62 -9.65 -6.02
C ILE A 297 15.70 -9.62 -7.55
N LEU A 298 14.54 -9.51 -8.22
CA LEU A 298 14.49 -9.45 -9.69
C LEU A 298 15.17 -8.20 -10.26
N VAL A 299 15.06 -7.04 -9.60
CA VAL A 299 15.75 -5.81 -9.99
C VAL A 299 17.26 -5.91 -9.75
N ASP A 300 17.69 -6.55 -8.65
CA ASP A 300 19.12 -6.76 -8.36
C ASP A 300 19.83 -7.54 -9.47
N HIS A 301 19.17 -8.55 -10.06
CA HIS A 301 19.77 -9.41 -11.08
C HIS A 301 19.40 -9.06 -12.53
N ARG A 302 18.14 -8.65 -12.79
CA ARG A 302 17.57 -8.42 -14.14
C ARG A 302 16.68 -7.17 -14.17
N PRO A 303 17.25 -5.97 -14.03
CA PRO A 303 16.48 -4.72 -13.92
C PRO A 303 15.67 -4.40 -15.18
N SER A 304 16.25 -4.56 -16.37
CA SER A 304 15.59 -4.16 -17.62
C SER A 304 14.36 -5.00 -17.96
N GLU A 305 14.42 -6.31 -17.74
CA GLU A 305 13.29 -7.23 -17.93
C GLU A 305 12.21 -7.00 -16.86
N THR A 306 12.61 -6.77 -15.61
CA THR A 306 11.68 -6.48 -14.50
C THR A 306 10.90 -5.19 -14.75
N ILE A 307 11.57 -4.12 -15.20
CA ILE A 307 10.93 -2.86 -15.58
C ILE A 307 9.89 -3.07 -16.69
N LYS A 308 10.17 -3.92 -17.68
CA LYS A 308 9.20 -4.21 -18.76
C LYS A 308 7.92 -4.86 -18.23
N ILE A 309 8.03 -5.78 -17.26
CA ILE A 309 6.86 -6.42 -16.64
C ILE A 309 6.09 -5.40 -15.80
N LEU A 310 6.77 -4.61 -14.97
CA LEU A 310 6.15 -3.56 -14.17
C LEU A 310 5.41 -2.54 -15.04
N LEU A 311 6.00 -2.11 -16.16
CA LEU A 311 5.32 -1.25 -17.12
C LEU A 311 4.06 -1.91 -17.68
N ARG A 312 4.12 -3.19 -18.07
CA ARG A 312 2.94 -3.91 -18.57
C ARG A 312 1.81 -3.97 -17.54
N LEU A 313 2.14 -4.18 -16.27
CA LEU A 313 1.18 -4.22 -15.17
C LEU A 313 0.53 -2.85 -14.92
N CYS A 314 1.27 -1.76 -15.11
CA CYS A 314 0.78 -0.40 -14.89
C CYS A 314 0.15 0.26 -16.14
N THR A 315 0.30 -0.29 -17.36
CA THR A 315 -0.14 0.37 -18.61
C THR A 315 -1.08 -0.44 -19.52
N GLU A 316 -1.58 -1.61 -19.11
CA GLU A 316 -2.48 -2.47 -19.92
C GLU A 316 -1.99 -2.78 -21.36
N GLU A 317 -0.76 -3.29 -21.51
CA GLU A 317 -0.40 -3.99 -22.76
C GLU A 317 -0.81 -5.48 -22.63
N GLY A 318 -2.12 -5.74 -22.74
CA GLY A 318 -2.69 -7.08 -22.84
C GLY A 318 -3.65 -7.17 -24.04
N GLU A 319 -3.46 -8.16 -24.91
CA GLU A 319 -4.28 -8.43 -26.10
C GLU A 319 -5.73 -8.82 -25.73
N SER A 320 -6.54 -7.85 -25.33
CA SER A 320 -7.98 -8.03 -25.07
C SER A 320 -8.76 -6.79 -25.45
N SER A 321 -8.65 -6.35 -26.71
CA SER A 321 -9.49 -5.27 -27.23
C SER A 321 -9.86 -5.48 -28.70
N LYS A 322 -10.49 -6.63 -28.99
CA LYS A 322 -11.50 -6.69 -30.04
C LYS A 322 -12.88 -6.63 -29.40
N GLY A 323 -13.40 -5.40 -29.29
CA GLY A 323 -14.83 -5.13 -29.17
C GLY A 323 -15.33 -4.83 -27.76
N ALA A 324 -15.20 -3.58 -27.31
CA ALA A 324 -16.21 -2.94 -26.48
C ALA A 324 -16.01 -1.43 -26.49
N THR A 325 -16.81 -0.75 -27.30
CA THR A 325 -17.17 0.65 -27.10
C THR A 325 -17.90 0.78 -25.76
N SER A 326 -17.28 1.45 -24.77
CA SER A 326 -17.86 2.54 -23.95
C SER A 326 -17.14 2.74 -22.60
N ASN A 327 -16.74 3.99 -22.37
CA ASN A 327 -16.75 4.73 -21.10
C ASN A 327 -15.93 4.22 -19.90
N GLY A 328 -14.80 4.89 -19.64
CA GLY A 328 -14.62 5.77 -18.45
C GLY A 328 -14.51 5.17 -17.05
N THR A 329 -14.77 3.88 -16.83
CA THR A 329 -14.90 3.34 -15.45
C THR A 329 -13.91 2.21 -15.11
N TYR A 330 -13.09 1.74 -16.06
CA TYR A 330 -12.17 0.61 -15.86
C TYR A 330 -10.72 0.99 -15.53
N LEU A 331 -10.34 2.27 -15.60
CA LEU A 331 -8.98 2.75 -15.27
C LEU A 331 -8.62 2.59 -13.78
N SER A 332 -9.54 2.13 -12.92
CA SER A 332 -9.43 2.10 -11.46
C SER A 332 -8.89 0.79 -10.87
N MET A 333 -8.52 -0.21 -11.68
CA MET A 333 -8.03 -1.52 -11.16
C MET A 333 -6.54 -1.78 -11.40
N LEU A 334 -5.82 -0.92 -12.13
CA LEU A 334 -4.39 -1.13 -12.35
C LEU A 334 -3.57 -0.72 -11.13
N PRO A 335 -2.55 -1.50 -10.75
CA PRO A 335 -1.66 -1.12 -9.65
C PRO A 335 -0.89 0.15 -10.01
N SER A 336 -0.83 1.08 -9.05
CA SER A 336 -0.09 2.33 -9.20
C SER A 336 1.41 2.06 -9.28
N PRO A 337 2.19 2.78 -10.12
CA PRO A 337 3.65 2.71 -10.11
C PRO A 337 4.26 3.00 -8.74
N VAL A 338 3.57 3.81 -7.93
CA VAL A 338 4.00 4.20 -6.57
C VAL A 338 4.05 2.98 -5.64
N ASP A 339 3.20 1.99 -5.87
CA ASP A 339 3.18 0.75 -5.07
C ASP A 339 4.47 -0.06 -5.18
N PHE A 340 5.29 0.21 -6.21
CA PHE A 340 6.48 -0.56 -6.56
C PHE A 340 7.78 0.21 -6.27
N LEU A 341 7.74 1.43 -5.71
CA LEU A 341 8.95 2.22 -5.46
C LEU A 341 9.96 1.50 -4.55
N ASN A 342 9.47 0.79 -3.54
CA ASN A 342 10.28 0.05 -2.57
C ASN A 342 11.08 -1.10 -3.18
N ILE A 343 10.75 -1.52 -4.41
CA ILE A 343 11.52 -2.53 -5.13
C ILE A 343 12.91 -1.99 -5.54
N PHE A 344 13.02 -0.67 -5.75
CA PHE A 344 14.20 -0.04 -6.33
C PHE A 344 15.11 0.65 -5.30
N VAL A 345 14.99 0.34 -4.01
CA VAL A 345 15.72 1.02 -2.91
C VAL A 345 17.23 1.12 -3.15
N HIS A 346 17.83 0.11 -3.77
CA HIS A 346 19.27 0.08 -4.08
C HIS A 346 19.59 0.38 -5.55
N HIS A 347 18.57 0.65 -6.38
CA HIS A 347 18.69 0.84 -7.83
C HIS A 347 17.95 2.10 -8.32
N PRO A 348 18.38 3.30 -7.88
CA PRO A 348 17.72 4.57 -8.20
C PRO A 348 17.72 4.90 -9.70
N ARG A 349 18.72 4.40 -10.47
CA ARG A 349 18.74 4.55 -11.93
C ARG A 349 17.65 3.72 -12.61
N SER A 350 17.42 2.51 -12.14
CA SER A 350 16.35 1.65 -12.64
C SER A 350 14.97 2.20 -12.25
N LEU A 351 14.85 2.82 -11.07
CA LEU A 351 13.63 3.54 -10.69
C LEU A 351 13.35 4.72 -11.63
N MET A 352 14.38 5.52 -11.92
CA MET A 352 14.28 6.64 -12.85
C MET A 352 13.85 6.16 -14.24
N GLU A 353 14.47 5.09 -14.76
CA GLU A 353 14.10 4.50 -16.06
C GLU A 353 12.64 4.00 -16.07
N PHE A 354 12.18 3.37 -14.99
CA PHE A 354 10.79 2.92 -14.85
C PHE A 354 9.80 4.08 -14.91
N LEU A 355 10.00 5.11 -14.08
CA LEU A 355 9.11 6.27 -14.00
C LEU A 355 9.14 7.12 -15.27
N GLU A 356 10.32 7.31 -15.89
CA GLU A 356 10.46 7.99 -17.19
C GLU A 356 9.68 7.26 -18.30
N LYS A 357 9.80 5.93 -18.37
CA LYS A 357 9.06 5.15 -19.36
C LYS A 357 7.57 5.16 -19.09
N TYR A 358 7.16 5.09 -17.82
CA TYR A 358 5.75 5.15 -17.45
C TYR A 358 5.11 6.50 -17.85
N THR A 359 5.73 7.62 -17.45
CA THR A 359 5.25 8.98 -17.77
C THR A 359 5.26 9.29 -19.26
N SER A 360 6.14 8.64 -20.04
CA SER A 360 6.11 8.74 -21.51
C SER A 360 4.88 8.09 -22.16
N LYS A 361 4.31 7.06 -21.51
CA LYS A 361 3.15 6.30 -21.99
C LYS A 361 1.83 6.80 -21.41
N VAL A 362 1.81 7.16 -20.12
CA VAL A 362 0.61 7.56 -19.38
C VAL A 362 0.76 9.02 -18.96
N LYS A 363 -0.10 9.89 -19.51
CA LYS A 363 -0.06 11.33 -19.24
C LYS A 363 -0.96 11.77 -18.09
N ASP A 364 -2.09 11.10 -17.88
CA ASP A 364 -3.11 11.47 -16.91
C ASP A 364 -3.22 10.41 -15.81
N SER A 365 -2.16 10.27 -15.00
CA SER A 365 -2.14 9.31 -13.90
C SER A 365 -2.65 9.94 -12.60
N PRO A 366 -3.49 9.27 -11.80
CA PRO A 366 -3.91 9.79 -10.51
C PRO A 366 -2.75 9.98 -9.51
N ALA A 367 -1.66 9.23 -9.68
CA ALA A 367 -0.45 9.32 -8.85
C ALA A 367 0.65 10.21 -9.47
N GLN A 368 0.29 11.10 -10.39
CA GLN A 368 1.26 11.87 -11.18
C GLN A 368 2.07 12.84 -10.32
N VAL A 369 1.49 13.42 -9.27
CA VAL A 369 2.17 14.31 -8.33
C VAL A 369 3.28 13.56 -7.59
N GLU A 370 2.98 12.38 -7.04
CA GLU A 370 3.93 11.54 -6.32
C GLU A 370 5.05 11.03 -7.22
N ILE A 371 4.73 10.67 -8.47
CA ILE A 371 5.71 10.28 -9.49
C ILE A 371 6.64 11.45 -9.81
N HIS A 372 6.10 12.65 -10.03
CA HIS A 372 6.92 13.83 -10.29
C HIS A 372 7.80 14.21 -9.09
N ASN A 373 7.27 14.13 -7.86
CA ASN A 373 8.05 14.37 -6.65
C ASN A 373 9.25 13.41 -6.55
N THR A 374 9.00 12.12 -6.77
CA THR A 374 10.05 11.09 -6.75
C THR A 374 11.08 11.31 -7.88
N LEU A 375 10.62 11.68 -9.08
CA LEU A 375 11.51 12.02 -10.20
C LEU A 375 12.34 13.28 -9.91
N LEU A 376 11.77 14.31 -9.29
CA LEU A 376 12.49 15.52 -8.90
C LEU A 376 13.57 15.19 -7.86
N GLU A 377 13.27 14.35 -6.87
CA GLU A 377 14.26 13.88 -5.91
C GLU A 377 15.42 13.15 -6.62
N LEU A 378 15.12 12.25 -7.56
CA LEU A 378 16.13 11.52 -8.34
C LEU A 378 16.94 12.41 -9.29
N TYR A 379 16.31 13.41 -9.91
CA TYR A 379 16.98 14.32 -10.82
C TYR A 379 17.87 15.33 -10.11
N LEU A 380 17.43 15.85 -8.96
CA LEU A 380 18.11 16.93 -8.25
C LEU A 380 19.14 16.42 -7.24
N SER A 381 19.06 15.16 -6.81
CA SER A 381 20.02 14.59 -5.85
C SER A 381 21.47 14.59 -6.36
N ASN A 382 22.38 15.14 -5.56
CA ASN A 382 23.82 15.17 -5.88
C ASN A 382 24.45 13.78 -5.92
N ASP A 383 24.08 12.93 -4.96
CA ASP A 383 24.48 11.53 -4.85
C ASP A 383 23.22 10.66 -4.76
N LEU A 384 23.16 9.57 -5.52
CA LEU A 384 21.98 8.69 -5.60
C LEU A 384 21.81 7.76 -4.37
N TYR A 385 22.22 8.20 -3.17
CA TYR A 385 22.08 7.42 -1.94
C TYR A 385 20.82 7.84 -1.18
N PHE A 386 19.87 6.91 -1.03
CA PHE A 386 18.61 7.10 -0.30
C PHE A 386 18.72 6.63 1.15
N PRO A 387 18.52 7.48 2.17
CA PRO A 387 18.26 7.06 3.55
C PRO A 387 16.75 6.89 3.85
N SER A 388 15.87 7.45 3.02
CA SER A 388 14.48 7.77 3.43
C SER A 388 13.40 6.73 3.12
N ILE A 389 13.71 5.60 2.47
CA ILE A 389 12.70 4.55 2.16
C ILE A 389 12.54 3.51 3.29
N SER A 390 13.30 3.61 4.38
CA SER A 390 13.27 2.64 5.49
C SER A 390 12.37 3.03 6.67
N GLN A 391 11.16 3.57 6.43
CA GLN A 391 10.11 3.66 7.48
C GLN A 391 8.75 3.10 7.02
N GLU A 392 8.53 1.90 7.54
CA GLU A 392 7.39 0.97 7.68
C GLU A 392 5.95 1.35 7.28
N ASN A 393 5.29 0.30 6.77
CA ASN A 393 3.84 0.06 6.79
C ASN A 393 3.23 0.23 8.20
N GLY A 394 2.09 0.92 8.27
CA GLY A 394 1.03 0.67 9.25
C GLY A 394 0.68 1.81 10.20
N GLY A 395 -0.50 2.42 10.00
CA GLY A 395 -1.32 2.99 11.09
C GLY A 395 -1.54 4.50 11.12
N ASP A 396 -2.75 4.89 10.72
CA ASP A 396 -3.55 6.08 11.10
C ASP A 396 -3.10 7.51 10.67
N PRO A 397 -4.01 8.35 10.13
CA PRO A 397 -3.69 9.69 9.67
C PRO A 397 -3.98 10.71 10.76
N LEU A 398 -2.99 11.14 11.54
CA LEU A 398 -3.06 12.38 12.33
C LEU A 398 -1.66 12.82 12.82
N GLY A 399 -1.12 13.85 12.16
CA GLY A 399 -0.23 14.87 12.74
C GLY A 399 1.14 14.44 13.27
N ALA A 400 2.21 14.71 12.51
CA ALA A 400 3.56 14.94 13.04
C ALA A 400 4.36 15.81 12.04
N ARG A 401 4.48 17.12 12.27
CA ARG A 401 5.65 17.76 12.89
C ARG A 401 6.99 17.34 12.30
N THR A 402 7.45 18.18 11.38
CA THR A 402 8.80 18.35 10.86
C THR A 402 9.87 18.20 11.95
N ARG A 403 10.64 17.11 11.89
CA ARG A 403 11.91 16.97 12.60
C ARG A 403 13.03 16.82 11.57
N VAL A 404 13.76 17.91 11.39
CA VAL A 404 14.97 17.98 10.56
C VAL A 404 16.14 17.38 11.37
N PRO A 405 16.92 16.42 10.84
CA PRO A 405 18.19 16.04 11.46
C PRO A 405 19.26 17.07 11.08
N TYR A 406 19.81 17.75 12.08
CA TYR A 406 21.10 18.44 11.96
C TYR A 406 22.19 17.40 11.64
N LEU A 407 22.84 17.52 10.48
CA LEU A 407 24.09 16.81 10.20
C LEU A 407 25.22 17.82 9.95
N SER A 408 26.18 17.77 10.86
CA SER A 408 27.37 18.58 10.95
C SER A 408 28.38 18.22 9.87
N ARG A 409 28.94 19.27 9.27
CA ARG A 409 29.95 19.24 8.21
C ARG A 409 31.31 18.81 8.77
N ALA A 410 31.66 17.53 8.66
CA ALA A 410 33.02 17.03 8.87
C ALA A 410 33.68 16.70 7.52
N ARG A 411 34.61 17.56 7.08
CA ARG A 411 35.52 17.28 5.96
C ARG A 411 36.67 16.41 6.47
N SER A 412 36.79 15.18 5.98
CA SER A 412 38.05 14.42 5.99
C SER A 412 38.68 14.47 4.60
N LYS A 413 39.89 15.04 4.55
CA LYS A 413 40.84 14.98 3.44
C LYS A 413 41.52 13.60 3.47
N GLU A 414 41.63 12.94 2.31
CA GLU A 414 42.64 11.95 1.84
C GLU A 414 41.97 11.14 0.72
N LYS A 415 42.54 10.82 -0.45
CA LYS A 415 43.87 10.90 -1.06
C LYS A 415 43.62 10.85 -2.57
N LEU A 416 44.34 11.70 -3.30
CA LEU A 416 44.31 11.78 -4.76
C LEU A 416 45.12 10.61 -5.38
N ASP A 417 44.68 10.21 -6.57
CA ASP A 417 45.49 9.65 -7.68
C ASP A 417 44.95 8.31 -8.25
N ALA A 418 43.68 8.30 -8.68
CA ALA A 418 43.14 7.40 -9.71
C ALA A 418 41.78 7.84 -10.35
N GLU A 419 41.30 9.07 -10.12
CA GLU A 419 39.87 9.43 -10.31
C GLU A 419 39.54 10.32 -11.53
N GLY A 420 40.49 10.65 -12.40
CA GLY A 420 40.30 11.67 -13.44
C GLY A 420 39.20 11.40 -14.48
N ASP A 421 38.88 10.14 -14.79
CA ASP A 421 37.94 9.79 -15.88
C ASP A 421 36.54 9.39 -15.36
N ALA A 422 36.47 8.83 -14.14
CA ALA A 422 35.21 8.48 -13.49
C ALA A 422 34.46 9.71 -12.97
N ASP A 423 35.19 10.77 -12.59
CA ASP A 423 34.61 11.99 -12.04
C ASP A 423 33.95 12.85 -13.13
N THR A 424 34.55 12.91 -14.33
CA THR A 424 33.96 13.56 -15.52
C THR A 424 32.64 12.93 -15.94
N HIS A 425 32.54 11.59 -15.93
CA HIS A 425 31.29 10.90 -16.26
C HIS A 425 30.20 11.15 -15.21
N LYS A 426 30.55 11.20 -13.92
CA LYS A 426 29.60 11.51 -12.83
C LYS A 426 29.08 12.95 -12.91
N ILE A 427 29.96 13.91 -13.22
CA ILE A 427 29.57 15.32 -13.41
C ILE A 427 28.63 15.45 -14.61
N LYS A 428 28.94 14.80 -15.73
CA LYS A 428 28.09 14.81 -16.92
C LYS A 428 26.71 14.21 -16.67
N ASP A 429 26.64 13.04 -16.02
CA ASP A 429 25.38 12.40 -15.61
C ASP A 429 24.56 13.33 -14.70
N ARG A 430 25.19 14.00 -13.73
CA ARG A 430 24.52 14.97 -12.85
C ARG A 430 23.94 16.15 -13.62
N LEU A 431 24.69 16.72 -14.55
CA LEU A 431 24.20 17.83 -15.39
C LEU A 431 23.02 17.41 -16.27
N GLU A 432 23.07 16.20 -16.85
CA GLU A 432 21.96 15.64 -17.63
C GLU A 432 20.70 15.43 -16.78
N ARG A 433 20.86 14.93 -15.54
CA ARG A 433 19.76 14.79 -14.58
C ARG A 433 19.19 16.14 -14.16
N HIS A 434 20.02 17.13 -13.83
CA HIS A 434 19.56 18.48 -13.51
C HIS A 434 18.80 19.12 -14.69
N ALA A 435 19.26 18.90 -15.93
CA ALA A 435 18.56 19.37 -17.12
C ALA A 435 17.21 18.65 -17.34
N LYS A 436 17.07 17.38 -16.94
CA LYS A 436 15.77 16.69 -16.88
C LYS A 436 14.88 17.27 -15.77
N GLY A 437 15.42 17.50 -14.58
CA GLY A 437 14.73 18.13 -13.46
C GLY A 437 14.17 19.51 -13.81
N LEU A 438 14.96 20.38 -14.44
CA LEU A 438 14.51 21.69 -14.89
C LEU A 438 13.40 21.60 -15.94
N ARG A 439 13.50 20.65 -16.87
CA ARG A 439 12.44 20.40 -17.86
C ARG A 439 11.16 19.95 -17.18
N LEU A 440 11.25 19.07 -16.20
CA LEU A 440 10.09 18.59 -15.45
C LEU A 440 9.41 19.72 -14.65
N LEU A 441 10.19 20.53 -13.92
CA LEU A 441 9.69 21.71 -13.21
C LEU A 441 8.90 22.64 -14.16
N LYS A 442 9.43 22.89 -15.36
CA LYS A 442 8.78 23.75 -16.36
C LYS A 442 7.56 23.11 -17.00
N SER A 443 7.62 21.82 -17.35
CA SER A 443 6.50 21.14 -18.04
C SER A 443 5.33 20.83 -17.11
N ALA A 444 5.60 20.57 -15.84
CA ALA A 444 4.59 20.28 -14.82
C ALA A 444 4.02 21.54 -14.15
N TRP A 445 4.54 22.74 -14.48
CA TRP A 445 3.96 24.04 -14.13
C TRP A 445 3.81 24.96 -15.36
N PRO A 446 2.98 24.59 -16.34
CA PRO A 446 2.68 25.46 -17.47
C PRO A 446 1.95 26.72 -16.99
N SER A 447 2.03 27.80 -17.76
CA SER A 447 1.47 29.11 -17.38
C SER A 447 -0.05 29.14 -17.23
N ASP A 448 -0.74 28.10 -17.73
CA ASP A 448 -2.20 27.98 -17.68
C ASP A 448 -2.71 27.32 -16.38
N LEU A 449 -1.81 26.77 -15.55
CA LEU A 449 -2.12 26.10 -14.29
C LEU A 449 -1.76 26.99 -13.09
N GLU A 450 -2.71 27.16 -12.17
CA GLU A 450 -2.52 27.91 -10.93
C GLU A 450 -1.53 27.21 -9.98
N ASN A 451 -1.60 25.88 -9.90
CA ASN A 451 -0.70 25.04 -9.10
C ASN A 451 0.01 24.00 -9.98
N PRO A 452 1.28 23.65 -9.68
CA PRO A 452 2.01 22.63 -10.42
C PRO A 452 1.53 21.22 -10.09
N VAL A 453 1.88 20.28 -10.97
CA VAL A 453 1.66 18.84 -10.75
C VAL A 453 2.83 18.22 -9.96
N TYR A 454 3.26 18.88 -8.89
CA TYR A 454 4.27 18.43 -7.92
C TYR A 454 4.14 19.25 -6.62
N ASP A 455 4.74 18.78 -5.54
CA ASP A 455 4.81 19.52 -4.27
C ASP A 455 5.85 20.64 -4.36
N VAL A 456 5.40 21.88 -4.24
CA VAL A 456 6.23 23.09 -4.39
C VAL A 456 7.23 23.22 -3.26
N ASP A 457 6.82 22.96 -2.02
CA ASP A 457 7.68 23.08 -0.85
C ASP A 457 8.79 22.05 -0.90
N LEU A 458 8.44 20.81 -1.27
CA LEU A 458 9.41 19.75 -1.51
C LEU A 458 10.40 20.13 -2.62
N ALA A 459 9.92 20.69 -3.74
CA ALA A 459 10.78 21.11 -4.84
C ALA A 459 11.78 22.21 -4.43
N ILE A 460 11.36 23.17 -3.61
CA ILE A 460 12.25 24.20 -3.04
C ILE A 460 13.32 23.55 -2.17
N ILE A 461 12.91 22.70 -1.22
CA ILE A 461 13.83 22.00 -0.31
C ILE A 461 14.86 21.19 -1.11
N LEU A 462 14.43 20.44 -2.13
CA LEU A 462 15.32 19.65 -2.98
C LEU A 462 16.31 20.53 -3.75
N CYS A 463 15.86 21.68 -4.27
CA CYS A 463 16.74 22.59 -4.99
C CYS A 463 17.75 23.28 -4.05
N GLU A 464 17.35 23.68 -2.85
CA GLU A 464 18.24 24.26 -1.83
C GLU A 464 19.28 23.25 -1.35
N MET A 465 18.85 22.04 -0.95
CA MET A 465 19.73 20.98 -0.44
C MET A 465 20.80 20.59 -1.46
N ASN A 466 20.48 20.64 -2.76
CA ASN A 466 21.40 20.27 -3.82
C ASN A 466 22.08 21.45 -4.53
N ALA A 467 21.91 22.68 -4.03
CA ALA A 467 22.45 23.91 -4.60
C ALA A 467 22.07 24.14 -6.08
N PHE A 468 20.85 23.74 -6.48
CA PHE A 468 20.35 23.88 -7.85
C PHE A 468 19.68 25.25 -8.06
N LYS A 469 20.50 26.26 -8.36
CA LYS A 469 20.07 27.67 -8.49
C LYS A 469 19.02 27.92 -9.57
N GLU A 470 19.16 27.30 -10.75
CA GLU A 470 18.24 27.52 -11.87
C GLU A 470 16.81 27.06 -11.55
N GLY A 471 16.65 25.98 -10.78
CA GLY A 471 15.35 25.51 -10.31
C GLY A 471 14.74 26.43 -9.27
N LEU A 472 15.52 26.91 -8.30
CA LEU A 472 15.06 27.87 -7.28
C LEU A 472 14.54 29.16 -7.91
N LEU A 473 15.31 29.72 -8.85
CA LEU A 473 14.91 30.94 -9.56
C LEU A 473 13.58 30.74 -10.30
N PHE A 474 13.42 29.62 -11.00
CA PHE A 474 12.15 29.29 -11.67
C PHE A 474 10.97 29.20 -10.69
N LEU A 475 11.15 28.50 -9.56
CA LEU A 475 10.10 28.31 -8.55
C LEU A 475 9.69 29.63 -7.91
N TYR A 476 10.65 30.42 -7.42
CA TYR A 476 10.37 31.70 -6.77
C TYR A 476 9.75 32.72 -7.73
N GLU A 477 10.16 32.74 -9.00
CA GLU A 477 9.53 33.59 -10.03
C GLU A 477 8.07 33.22 -10.26
N LYS A 478 7.74 31.93 -10.32
CA LYS A 478 6.36 31.45 -10.53
C LYS A 478 5.46 31.71 -9.32
N MET A 479 6.02 31.60 -8.11
CA MET A 479 5.30 31.88 -6.87
C MET A 479 5.16 33.38 -6.55
N MET A 480 5.68 34.26 -7.41
CA MET A 480 5.77 35.70 -7.17
C MET A 480 6.53 36.07 -5.87
N LEU A 481 7.43 35.19 -5.42
CA LEU A 481 8.29 35.41 -4.25
C LEU A 481 9.53 36.21 -4.64
N TYR A 482 9.30 37.42 -5.14
CA TYR A 482 10.35 38.24 -5.76
C TYR A 482 11.48 38.63 -4.79
N LYS A 483 11.20 38.73 -3.49
CA LYS A 483 12.20 39.05 -2.46
C LYS A 483 13.22 37.93 -2.26
N ASP A 484 12.77 36.67 -2.37
CA ASP A 484 13.64 35.50 -2.26
C ASP A 484 14.50 35.34 -3.52
N VAL A 485 13.95 35.61 -4.71
CA VAL A 485 14.72 35.70 -5.97
C VAL A 485 15.87 36.68 -5.84
N ILE A 486 15.58 37.90 -5.38
CA ILE A 486 16.57 38.97 -5.19
C ILE A 486 17.62 38.56 -4.16
N SER A 487 17.20 37.92 -3.05
CA SER A 487 18.11 37.42 -2.02
C SER A 487 19.10 36.40 -2.57
N CYS A 488 18.69 35.53 -3.50
CA CYS A 488 19.60 34.58 -4.16
C CYS A 488 20.68 35.29 -4.99
N TYR A 489 20.32 36.33 -5.74
CA TYR A 489 21.30 37.13 -6.50
C TYR A 489 22.21 37.97 -5.58
N MET A 490 21.67 38.52 -4.49
CA MET A 490 22.43 39.25 -3.47
C MET A 490 23.50 38.37 -2.82
N GLN A 491 23.18 37.11 -2.50
CA GLN A 491 24.15 36.14 -1.96
C GLN A 491 25.21 35.71 -2.98
N ALA A 492 24.87 35.76 -4.28
CA ALA A 492 25.78 35.41 -5.37
C ALA A 492 26.70 36.56 -5.79
N HIS A 493 26.51 37.78 -5.26
CA HIS A 493 27.21 39.01 -5.66
C HIS A 493 27.12 39.29 -7.18
N ASP A 494 26.03 38.87 -7.83
CA ASP A 494 25.77 39.14 -9.25
C ASP A 494 24.92 40.41 -9.40
N HIS A 495 25.58 41.56 -9.42
CA HIS A 495 24.91 42.87 -9.45
C HIS A 495 24.18 43.14 -10.78
N GLU A 496 24.73 42.70 -11.91
CA GLU A 496 24.12 42.87 -13.23
C GLU A 496 22.86 42.01 -13.38
N GLY A 497 22.94 40.73 -13.00
CA GLY A 497 21.80 39.81 -13.00
C GLY A 497 20.68 40.27 -12.06
N LEU A 498 21.05 40.85 -10.91
CA LEU A 498 20.11 41.39 -9.94
C LEU A 498 19.32 42.58 -10.49
N ILE A 499 19.98 43.55 -11.13
CA ILE A 499 19.32 44.70 -11.77
C ILE A 499 18.44 44.23 -12.93
N ALA A 500 18.92 43.32 -13.77
CA ALA A 500 18.12 42.75 -14.86
C ALA A 500 16.86 42.03 -14.34
N CYS A 501 16.97 41.35 -13.20
CA CYS A 501 15.86 40.69 -12.54
C CYS A 501 14.83 41.71 -12.02
N CYS A 502 15.27 42.75 -11.31
CA CYS A 502 14.40 43.84 -10.85
C CYS A 502 13.73 44.59 -12.00
N LYS A 503 14.40 44.78 -13.15
CA LYS A 503 13.77 45.36 -14.35
C LYS A 503 12.60 44.53 -14.88
N ARG A 504 12.68 43.21 -14.76
CA ARG A 504 11.62 42.30 -15.21
C ARG A 504 10.50 42.17 -14.19
N LEU A 505 10.84 42.08 -12.90
CA LEU A 505 9.91 41.77 -11.80
C LEU A 505 9.37 43.01 -11.06
N GLY A 506 10.00 44.18 -11.22
CA GLY A 506 9.63 45.42 -10.54
C GLY A 506 8.75 46.37 -11.37
N ASP A 507 8.39 46.01 -12.61
CA ASP A 507 7.56 46.85 -13.48
C ASP A 507 6.09 46.80 -13.05
N SER A 508 5.61 47.89 -12.45
CA SER A 508 4.21 48.05 -12.00
C SER A 508 3.19 47.86 -13.13
N THR A 509 3.56 48.12 -14.38
CA THR A 509 2.67 47.97 -15.54
C THR A 509 2.43 46.52 -15.95
N LYS A 510 3.28 45.59 -15.47
CA LYS A 510 3.21 44.15 -15.75
C LYS A 510 2.78 43.32 -14.53
N GLY A 511 2.31 43.97 -13.46
CA GLY A 511 1.92 43.30 -12.22
C GLY A 511 3.09 42.94 -11.30
N GLY A 512 4.26 43.56 -11.52
CA GLY A 512 5.43 43.43 -10.65
C GLY A 512 5.32 44.24 -9.36
N ASP A 513 6.28 44.04 -8.44
CA ASP A 513 6.35 44.77 -7.16
C ASP A 513 7.43 45.87 -7.20
N PRO A 514 7.05 47.16 -7.26
CA PRO A 514 8.02 48.26 -7.28
C PRO A 514 8.85 48.38 -5.99
N SER A 515 8.39 47.82 -4.86
CA SER A 515 9.13 47.89 -3.60
C SER A 515 10.49 47.19 -3.64
N LEU A 516 10.68 46.27 -4.60
CA LEU A 516 11.93 45.56 -4.86
C LEU A 516 13.10 46.51 -5.17
N TRP A 517 12.84 47.66 -5.81
CA TRP A 517 13.86 48.68 -6.04
C TRP A 517 14.35 49.33 -4.74
N GLY A 518 13.46 49.45 -3.74
CA GLY A 518 13.81 49.93 -2.41
C GLY A 518 14.68 48.92 -1.64
N ASP A 519 14.33 47.64 -1.70
CA ASP A 519 15.13 46.56 -1.11
C ASP A 519 16.52 46.46 -1.76
N LEU A 520 16.59 46.63 -3.09
CA LEU A 520 17.84 46.68 -3.84
C LEU A 520 18.71 47.88 -3.46
N LEU A 521 18.12 49.07 -3.30
CA LEU A 521 18.82 50.27 -2.82
C LEU A 521 19.38 50.06 -1.40
N LYS A 522 18.63 49.39 -0.53
CA LYS A 522 19.09 49.05 0.82
C LYS A 522 20.30 48.14 0.79
N TYR A 523 20.31 47.12 -0.06
CA TYR A 523 21.46 46.25 -0.24
C TYR A 523 22.70 47.01 -0.70
N PHE A 524 22.60 47.84 -1.75
CA PHE A 524 23.74 48.65 -2.21
C PHE A 524 24.21 49.70 -1.17
N GLY A 525 23.30 50.18 -0.32
CA GLY A 525 23.63 51.06 0.81
C GLY A 525 24.31 50.34 1.99
N GLU A 526 24.15 49.03 2.12
CA GLU A 526 24.80 48.21 3.17
C GLU A 526 26.04 47.47 2.64
N LEU A 527 26.19 47.39 1.31
CA LEU A 527 27.34 46.82 0.64
C LEU A 527 28.58 47.70 0.88
N GLY A 528 29.73 47.11 1.23
CA GLY A 528 30.97 47.85 1.49
C GLY A 528 31.81 48.13 0.26
N GLU A 529 31.21 48.14 -0.93
CA GLU A 529 31.88 48.21 -2.24
C GLU A 529 31.45 49.46 -3.03
N ASP A 530 32.23 49.84 -4.04
CA ASP A 530 31.87 50.93 -4.96
C ASP A 530 30.88 50.42 -6.02
N CYS A 531 29.61 50.73 -5.83
CA CYS A 531 28.48 50.39 -6.71
C CYS A 531 27.85 51.65 -7.35
N SER A 532 28.67 52.67 -7.62
CA SER A 532 28.22 53.99 -8.09
C SER A 532 27.41 53.93 -9.40
N THR A 533 27.69 52.99 -10.29
CA THR A 533 27.01 52.82 -11.58
C THR A 533 25.63 52.18 -11.43
N GLU A 534 25.57 51.11 -10.65
CA GLU A 534 24.40 50.31 -10.32
C GLU A 534 23.40 51.15 -9.52
N VAL A 535 23.89 51.92 -8.53
CA VAL A 535 23.05 52.83 -7.74
C VAL A 535 22.46 53.92 -8.61
N LYS A 536 23.20 54.51 -9.57
CA LYS A 536 22.63 55.50 -10.49
C LYS A 536 21.48 54.91 -11.30
N GLU A 537 21.67 53.70 -11.80
CA GLU A 537 20.64 53.00 -12.55
C GLU A 537 19.39 52.71 -11.70
N VAL A 538 19.56 52.17 -10.49
CA VAL A 538 18.46 51.94 -9.54
C VAL A 538 17.72 53.24 -9.20
N LEU A 539 18.44 54.35 -8.99
CA LEU A 539 17.84 55.65 -8.71
C LEU A 539 16.95 56.15 -9.86
N THR A 540 17.25 55.82 -11.11
CA THR A 540 16.37 56.20 -12.24
C THR A 540 15.01 55.50 -12.19
N TYR A 541 14.96 54.25 -11.72
CA TYR A 541 13.70 53.50 -11.57
C TYR A 541 12.93 53.96 -10.33
N ILE A 542 13.63 54.25 -9.24
CA ILE A 542 13.03 54.86 -8.04
C ILE A 542 12.43 56.25 -8.35
N GLU A 543 13.11 57.04 -9.18
CA GLU A 543 12.63 58.34 -9.67
C GLU A 543 11.39 58.20 -10.54
N LYS A 544 11.40 57.24 -11.48
CA LYS A 544 10.31 57.02 -12.44
C LYS A 544 9.01 56.59 -11.78
N ASP A 545 9.09 55.66 -10.82
CA ASP A 545 7.91 55.05 -10.19
C ASP A 545 7.57 55.66 -8.82
N ASP A 546 8.29 56.71 -8.41
CA ASP A 546 8.13 57.46 -7.15
C ASP A 546 8.07 56.57 -5.89
N ILE A 547 9.01 55.63 -5.80
CA ILE A 547 8.94 54.50 -4.84
C ILE A 547 9.35 54.93 -3.42
N LEU A 548 10.39 55.78 -3.30
CA LEU A 548 10.95 56.20 -2.01
C LEU A 548 11.13 57.72 -1.93
N PRO A 549 10.81 58.35 -0.78
CA PRO A 549 11.15 59.74 -0.52
C PRO A 549 12.67 59.97 -0.56
N PRO A 550 13.16 61.13 -1.07
CA PRO A 550 14.58 61.45 -1.17
C PRO A 550 15.34 61.35 0.16
N VAL A 551 14.67 61.66 1.28
CA VAL A 551 15.26 61.56 2.62
C VAL A 551 15.64 60.12 2.96
N ILE A 552 14.76 59.15 2.64
CA ILE A 552 14.99 57.74 2.90
C ILE A 552 16.12 57.22 2.00
N VAL A 553 16.16 57.66 0.75
CA VAL A 553 17.24 57.32 -0.20
C VAL A 553 18.60 57.78 0.33
N ILE A 554 18.71 59.03 0.78
CA ILE A 554 19.95 59.58 1.35
C ILE A 554 20.36 58.85 2.62
N GLN A 555 19.42 58.60 3.54
CA GLN A 555 19.70 57.90 4.78
C GLN A 555 20.16 56.45 4.56
N THR A 556 19.68 55.82 3.49
CA THR A 556 20.04 54.44 3.14
C THR A 556 21.42 54.38 2.51
N LEU A 557 21.71 55.25 1.55
CA LEU A 557 23.00 55.28 0.86
C LEU A 557 24.15 55.84 1.73
N SER A 558 23.86 56.67 2.73
CA SER A 558 24.87 57.22 3.65
C SER A 558 25.55 56.17 4.53
N LYS A 559 24.97 54.96 4.64
CA LYS A 559 25.55 53.83 5.36
C LYS A 559 26.77 53.23 4.64
N ASN A 560 26.88 53.40 3.32
CA ASN A 560 28.00 52.88 2.53
C ASN A 560 29.12 53.94 2.46
N PRO A 561 30.33 53.69 3.01
CA PRO A 561 31.42 54.64 3.01
C PRO A 561 32.08 54.86 1.62
N CYS A 562 31.84 53.96 0.67
CA CYS A 562 32.41 54.02 -0.68
C CYS A 562 31.59 54.91 -1.64
N LEU A 563 30.32 55.19 -1.30
CA LEU A 563 29.45 56.02 -2.13
C LEU A 563 29.68 57.51 -1.86
N THR A 564 29.99 58.25 -2.92
CA THR A 564 30.16 59.71 -2.84
C THR A 564 28.84 60.44 -3.12
N LEU A 565 28.66 61.62 -2.52
CA LEU A 565 27.48 62.47 -2.74
C LEU A 565 27.24 62.80 -4.24
N SER A 566 28.29 62.72 -5.06
CA SER A 566 28.20 62.94 -6.52
C SER A 566 27.23 61.98 -7.22
N VAL A 567 27.03 60.78 -6.67
CA VAL A 567 26.16 59.74 -7.23
C VAL A 567 24.69 60.12 -7.13
N VAL A 568 24.29 60.77 -6.03
CA VAL A 568 22.89 61.07 -5.68
C VAL A 568 22.52 62.53 -5.98
N LYS A 569 23.51 63.41 -6.20
CA LYS A 569 23.32 64.85 -6.41
C LYS A 569 22.31 65.16 -7.52
N ASP A 570 22.45 64.52 -8.68
CA ASP A 570 21.59 64.81 -9.84
C ASP A 570 20.16 64.34 -9.62
N TYR A 571 19.98 63.19 -8.94
CA TYR A 571 18.66 62.67 -8.55
C TYR A 571 17.97 63.63 -7.57
N ILE A 572 18.66 64.07 -6.51
CA ILE A 572 18.12 65.00 -5.51
C ILE A 572 17.74 66.33 -6.17
N ALA A 573 18.61 66.86 -7.04
CA ALA A 573 18.34 68.12 -7.73
C ALA A 573 17.06 68.05 -8.58
N ARG A 574 16.88 66.98 -9.35
CA ARG A 574 15.66 66.78 -10.15
C ARG A 574 14.42 66.60 -9.29
N LYS A 575 14.49 65.75 -8.27
CA LYS A 575 13.32 65.47 -7.41
C LYS A 575 12.90 66.69 -6.59
N LEU A 576 13.85 67.48 -6.06
CA LEU A 576 13.55 68.73 -5.37
C LEU A 576 12.94 69.79 -6.30
N ASP A 577 13.42 69.90 -7.55
CA ASP A 577 12.85 70.81 -8.54
C ASP A 577 11.40 70.42 -8.89
N GLN A 578 11.13 69.11 -9.04
CA GLN A 578 9.79 68.59 -9.27
C GLN A 578 8.84 68.88 -8.09
N GLU A 579 9.25 68.57 -6.86
CA GLU A 579 8.44 68.85 -5.66
C GLU A 579 8.20 70.36 -5.49
N SER A 580 9.21 71.19 -5.78
CA SER A 580 9.08 72.66 -5.69
C SER A 580 8.06 73.20 -6.69
N LYS A 581 8.00 72.65 -7.92
CA LYS A 581 7.00 73.00 -8.92
C LYS A 581 5.59 72.62 -8.48
N LEU A 582 5.41 71.42 -7.92
CA LEU A 582 4.12 70.97 -7.40
C LEU A 582 3.63 71.87 -6.25
N ILE A 583 4.52 72.23 -5.33
CA ILE A 583 4.19 73.16 -4.23
C ILE A 583 3.75 74.53 -4.76
N GLU A 584 4.39 75.03 -5.83
CA GLU A 584 4.05 76.31 -6.43
C GLU A 584 2.69 76.27 -7.15
N GLU A 585 2.40 75.21 -7.90
CA GLU A 585 1.09 74.99 -8.54
C GLU A 585 -0.05 74.88 -7.52
N ASP A 586 0.19 74.16 -6.42
CA ASP A 586 -0.76 74.03 -5.32
C ASP A 586 -1.02 75.39 -4.64
N ARG A 587 0.03 76.19 -4.41
CA ARG A 587 -0.09 77.56 -3.86
C ARG A 587 -0.93 78.45 -4.75
N GLN A 588 -0.67 78.45 -6.05
CA GLN A 588 -1.45 79.24 -7.02
C GLN A 588 -2.93 78.83 -7.02
N SER A 589 -3.20 77.53 -6.91
CA SER A 589 -4.56 77.01 -6.82
C SER A 589 -5.25 77.43 -5.53
N ILE A 590 -4.55 77.40 -4.39
CA ILE A 590 -5.05 77.86 -3.09
C ILE A 590 -5.44 79.34 -3.16
N ASP A 591 -4.56 80.19 -3.70
CA ASP A 591 -4.81 81.63 -3.78
C ASP A 591 -6.05 81.95 -4.64
N LYS A 592 -6.18 81.27 -5.78
CA LYS A 592 -7.35 81.39 -6.67
C LYS A 592 -8.64 81.00 -5.94
N TYR A 593 -8.65 79.85 -5.26
CA TYR A 593 -9.83 79.39 -4.53
C TYR A 593 -10.19 80.29 -3.33
N GLN A 594 -9.18 80.88 -2.67
CA GLN A 594 -9.41 81.85 -1.60
C GLN A 594 -10.09 83.12 -2.13
N GLU A 595 -9.63 83.65 -3.26
CA GLU A 595 -10.22 84.83 -3.90
C GLU A 595 -11.68 84.56 -4.31
N GLU A 596 -11.94 83.45 -5.02
CA GLU A 596 -13.30 83.05 -5.41
C GLU A 596 -14.22 82.87 -4.20
N THR A 597 -13.73 82.26 -3.12
CA THR A 597 -14.49 82.07 -1.88
C THR A 597 -14.84 83.41 -1.22
N LEU A 598 -13.94 84.38 -1.24
CA LEU A 598 -14.18 85.73 -0.70
C LEU A 598 -15.25 86.45 -1.52
N VAL A 599 -15.18 86.38 -2.84
CA VAL A 599 -16.19 86.95 -3.75
C VAL A 599 -17.56 86.34 -3.47
N MET A 600 -17.68 85.01 -3.43
CA MET A 600 -18.94 84.33 -3.14
C MET A 600 -19.50 84.67 -1.76
N LYS A 601 -18.63 84.76 -0.72
CA LYS A 601 -19.08 85.17 0.63
C LYS A 601 -19.63 86.58 0.65
N LYS A 602 -18.99 87.51 -0.07
CA LYS A 602 -19.47 88.89 -0.21
C LYS A 602 -20.81 88.92 -0.94
N GLU A 603 -20.97 88.16 -2.01
CA GLU A 603 -22.24 88.05 -2.73
C GLU A 603 -23.37 87.49 -1.85
N ILE A 604 -23.10 86.44 -1.06
CA ILE A 604 -24.06 85.89 -0.09
C ILE A 604 -24.46 86.94 0.95
N GLN A 605 -23.50 87.72 1.45
CA GLN A 605 -23.77 88.79 2.41
C GLN A 605 -24.64 89.88 1.78
N ASP A 606 -24.28 90.35 0.58
CA ASP A 606 -25.04 91.36 -0.16
C ASP A 606 -26.48 90.91 -0.44
N LEU A 607 -26.68 89.64 -0.83
CA LEU A 607 -28.02 89.06 -1.05
C LEU A 607 -28.85 88.97 0.24
N ARG A 608 -28.22 88.87 1.42
CA ARG A 608 -28.93 88.77 2.71
C ARG A 608 -29.29 90.12 3.31
N THR A 609 -28.43 91.14 3.16
CA THR A 609 -28.57 92.40 3.89
C THR A 609 -29.10 93.55 3.06
N ASN A 610 -28.89 93.54 1.75
CA ASN A 610 -29.22 94.68 0.89
C ASN A 610 -30.56 94.46 0.19
N ALA A 611 -31.43 95.47 0.22
CA ALA A 611 -32.66 95.47 -0.55
C ALA A 611 -32.33 95.55 -2.05
N ARG A 612 -32.84 94.59 -2.83
CA ARG A 612 -32.69 94.54 -4.29
C ARG A 612 -33.84 95.30 -4.96
N ILE A 613 -33.51 96.27 -5.82
CA ILE A 613 -34.50 97.06 -6.57
C ILE A 613 -34.79 96.34 -7.89
N PHE A 614 -36.05 95.95 -8.10
CA PHE A 614 -36.51 95.35 -9.36
C PHE A 614 -36.97 96.45 -10.32
N GLN A 615 -36.21 96.69 -11.39
CA GLN A 615 -36.53 97.72 -12.39
C GLN A 615 -37.14 97.15 -13.68
N LEU A 616 -37.34 95.83 -13.76
CA LEU A 616 -37.87 95.19 -14.95
C LEU A 616 -39.35 95.48 -15.12
N SER A 617 -39.68 96.14 -16.22
CA SER A 617 -41.05 96.47 -16.62
C SER A 617 -41.66 95.44 -17.57
N LYS A 618 -40.95 94.37 -17.91
CA LYS A 618 -41.37 93.30 -18.83
C LYS A 618 -41.21 91.91 -18.21
N CYS A 619 -42.15 91.03 -18.53
CA CYS A 619 -42.12 89.63 -18.09
C CYS A 619 -41.04 88.85 -18.86
N THR A 620 -40.25 88.05 -18.16
CA THR A 620 -39.13 87.30 -18.75
C THR A 620 -39.62 86.18 -19.68
N ALA A 621 -40.78 85.58 -19.40
CA ALA A 621 -41.33 84.49 -20.21
C ALA A 621 -42.04 84.95 -21.50
N CYS A 622 -42.86 86.02 -21.43
CA CYS A 622 -43.67 86.47 -22.57
C CYS A 622 -43.22 87.81 -23.17
N THR A 623 -42.24 88.48 -22.55
CA THR A 623 -41.65 89.77 -22.98
C THR A 623 -42.59 90.99 -23.00
N PHE A 624 -43.88 90.81 -22.70
CA PHE A 624 -44.86 91.89 -22.55
C PHE A 624 -44.68 92.65 -21.23
N THR A 625 -45.24 93.87 -21.16
CA THR A 625 -45.19 94.71 -19.96
C THR A 625 -45.83 94.03 -18.75
N LEU A 626 -45.18 94.12 -17.60
CA LEU A 626 -45.65 93.52 -16.35
C LEU A 626 -46.93 94.22 -15.84
N ASP A 627 -48.02 93.47 -15.77
CA ASP A 627 -49.27 93.84 -15.11
C ASP A 627 -49.40 93.11 -13.76
N LEU A 628 -50.15 93.69 -12.81
CA LEU A 628 -50.38 93.11 -11.48
C LEU A 628 -51.44 91.99 -11.56
N PRO A 629 -51.26 90.84 -10.88
CA PRO A 629 -50.16 90.50 -9.97
C PRO A 629 -48.89 89.96 -10.68
N ALA A 630 -47.73 90.45 -10.25
CA ALA A 630 -46.41 90.05 -10.75
C ALA A 630 -45.55 89.42 -9.63
N VAL A 631 -44.69 88.47 -10.01
CA VAL A 631 -43.76 87.77 -9.09
C VAL A 631 -42.33 88.12 -9.48
N HIS A 632 -41.54 88.56 -8.51
CA HIS A 632 -40.13 88.92 -8.68
C HIS A 632 -39.24 87.99 -7.87
N PHE A 633 -38.26 87.37 -8.51
CA PHE A 633 -37.27 86.51 -7.85
C PHE A 633 -35.98 87.28 -7.56
N MET A 634 -35.30 86.95 -6.45
CA MET A 634 -34.02 87.60 -6.07
C MET A 634 -32.89 87.43 -7.10
N CYS A 635 -33.03 86.48 -8.04
CA CYS A 635 -32.17 86.34 -9.23
C CYS A 635 -32.42 87.42 -10.31
N MET A 636 -33.22 88.44 -10.01
CA MET A 636 -33.62 89.53 -10.92
C MET A 636 -34.54 89.13 -12.07
N HIS A 637 -35.13 87.94 -12.07
CA HIS A 637 -36.15 87.59 -13.07
C HIS A 637 -37.55 87.94 -12.57
N SER A 638 -38.34 88.55 -13.45
CA SER A 638 -39.70 89.02 -13.16
C SER A 638 -40.69 88.37 -14.12
N PHE A 639 -41.83 87.90 -13.61
CA PHE A 639 -42.84 87.19 -14.38
C PHE A 639 -44.26 87.64 -14.00
N HIS A 640 -45.20 87.54 -14.94
CA HIS A 640 -46.63 87.59 -14.59
C HIS A 640 -47.01 86.34 -13.80
N LEU A 641 -47.93 86.45 -12.85
CA LEU A 641 -48.45 85.27 -12.12
C LEU A 641 -48.97 84.19 -13.09
N ARG A 642 -49.69 84.60 -14.14
CA ARG A 642 -50.20 83.69 -15.20
C ARG A 642 -49.11 82.99 -16.02
N CYS A 643 -47.92 83.57 -16.12
CA CYS A 643 -46.82 83.03 -16.93
C CYS A 643 -45.94 82.04 -16.15
N LEU A 644 -46.17 81.89 -14.84
CA LEU A 644 -45.32 81.09 -13.97
C LEU A 644 -45.78 79.63 -13.81
N GLY A 645 -47.02 79.31 -14.23
CA GLY A 645 -47.61 77.98 -14.07
C GLY A 645 -47.83 77.59 -12.60
N ASP A 646 -47.80 76.29 -12.30
CA ASP A 646 -48.14 75.74 -10.97
C ASP A 646 -47.03 75.89 -9.90
N ASN A 647 -45.83 76.36 -10.26
CA ASN A 647 -44.67 76.45 -9.35
C ASN A 647 -44.31 77.89 -8.99
N GLU A 648 -45.10 78.52 -8.10
CA GLU A 648 -44.91 79.90 -7.62
C GLU A 648 -43.62 80.17 -6.83
N LYS A 649 -42.85 79.13 -6.50
CA LYS A 649 -41.73 79.20 -5.55
C LYS A 649 -40.35 79.21 -6.20
N GLU A 650 -40.23 78.96 -7.49
CA GLU A 650 -38.93 78.83 -8.18
C GLU A 650 -38.92 79.60 -9.50
N CYS A 651 -37.81 80.28 -9.81
CA CYS A 651 -37.62 80.96 -11.08
C CYS A 651 -37.37 79.95 -12.20
N PRO A 652 -38.18 79.87 -13.26
CA PRO A 652 -38.01 78.88 -14.34
C PRO A 652 -36.64 78.89 -15.02
N GLU A 653 -36.00 80.07 -15.16
CA GLU A 653 -34.67 80.21 -15.80
C GLU A 653 -33.53 79.67 -14.92
N CYS A 654 -33.56 79.97 -13.62
CA CYS A 654 -32.48 79.60 -12.69
C CYS A 654 -32.73 78.25 -11.98
N ALA A 655 -33.98 77.76 -11.99
CA ALA A 655 -34.35 76.52 -11.34
C ALA A 655 -33.60 75.28 -11.85
N PRO A 656 -33.33 75.10 -13.16
CA PRO A 656 -32.57 73.95 -13.66
C PRO A 656 -31.16 73.89 -13.06
N GLU A 657 -30.44 75.01 -13.05
CA GLU A 657 -29.09 75.10 -12.49
C GLU A 657 -29.11 74.93 -10.96
N TYR A 658 -30.03 75.59 -10.26
CA TYR A 658 -30.17 75.46 -8.81
C TYR A 658 -30.55 74.02 -8.39
N ARG A 659 -31.46 73.37 -9.14
CA ARG A 659 -31.82 71.96 -8.92
C ARG A 659 -30.62 71.05 -9.20
N ALA A 660 -29.84 71.28 -10.24
CA ALA A 660 -28.61 70.53 -10.49
C ALA A 660 -27.62 70.64 -9.32
N VAL A 661 -27.44 71.83 -8.74
CA VAL A 661 -26.60 72.03 -7.55
C VAL A 661 -27.17 71.34 -6.31
N LEU A 662 -28.50 71.39 -6.10
CA LEU A 662 -29.15 70.69 -4.99
C LEU A 662 -29.13 69.16 -5.15
N ASP A 663 -29.25 68.65 -6.37
CA ASP A 663 -29.15 67.23 -6.69
C ASP A 663 -27.72 66.73 -6.50
N MET A 664 -26.73 67.52 -6.92
CA MET A 664 -25.33 67.25 -6.64
C MET A 664 -25.06 67.22 -5.13
N LYS A 665 -25.58 68.19 -4.37
CA LYS A 665 -25.48 68.20 -2.90
C LYS A 665 -26.15 66.98 -2.27
N ARG A 666 -27.35 66.61 -2.71
CA ARG A 666 -28.06 65.41 -2.23
C ARG A 666 -27.30 64.13 -2.56
N SER A 667 -26.71 64.04 -3.75
CA SER A 667 -25.85 62.93 -4.16
C SER A 667 -24.61 62.84 -3.27
N LEU A 668 -23.95 63.96 -2.99
CA LEU A 668 -22.80 64.02 -2.08
C LEU A 668 -23.17 63.63 -0.64
N GLU A 669 -24.31 64.09 -0.11
CA GLU A 669 -24.83 63.70 1.21
C GLU A 669 -25.25 62.23 1.28
N HIS A 670 -25.75 61.66 0.18
CA HIS A 670 -26.04 60.24 0.06
C HIS A 670 -24.74 59.40 0.04
N ASN A 671 -23.76 59.82 -0.76
CA ASN A 671 -22.43 59.21 -0.80
C ASN A 671 -21.70 59.31 0.55
N ALA A 672 -22.02 60.29 1.39
CA ALA A 672 -21.48 60.41 2.76
C ALA A 672 -21.94 59.30 3.71
N LYS A 673 -23.08 58.66 3.42
CA LYS A 673 -23.63 57.58 4.25
C LYS A 673 -23.06 56.21 3.92
N ASP A 674 -22.40 56.07 2.77
CA ASP A 674 -21.87 54.80 2.26
C ASP A 674 -20.35 54.72 2.51
N GLN A 675 -19.99 54.32 3.73
CA GLN A 675 -18.59 54.22 4.17
C GLN A 675 -17.82 53.13 3.42
N ASP A 676 -18.49 52.05 3.00
CA ASP A 676 -17.85 50.92 2.33
C ASP A 676 -17.34 51.31 0.94
N ARG A 677 -18.13 52.09 0.19
CA ARG A 677 -17.72 52.62 -1.11
C ARG A 677 -16.50 53.53 -1.00
N PHE A 678 -16.44 54.37 0.04
CA PHE A 678 -15.27 55.21 0.32
C PHE A 678 -14.01 54.38 0.56
N PHE A 679 -14.07 53.39 1.47
CA PHE A 679 -12.91 52.54 1.75
C PHE A 679 -12.48 51.71 0.54
N GLN A 680 -13.43 51.27 -0.30
CA GLN A 680 -13.12 50.57 -1.53
C GLN A 680 -12.40 51.48 -2.54
N GLN A 681 -12.83 52.75 -2.68
CA GLN A 681 -12.16 53.74 -3.54
C GLN A 681 -10.78 54.15 -3.03
N VAL A 682 -10.61 54.29 -1.72
CA VAL A 682 -9.30 54.56 -1.12
C VAL A 682 -8.34 53.39 -1.38
N LYS A 683 -8.80 52.15 -1.22
CA LYS A 683 -7.99 50.94 -1.45
C LYS A 683 -7.66 50.70 -2.93
N SER A 684 -8.52 51.10 -3.86
CA SER A 684 -8.30 50.91 -5.29
C SER A 684 -7.52 52.05 -5.96
N SER A 685 -7.44 53.22 -5.32
CA SER A 685 -6.72 54.38 -5.84
C SER A 685 -5.20 54.30 -5.58
N LYS A 686 -4.38 54.74 -6.55
CA LYS A 686 -2.93 54.84 -6.38
C LYS A 686 -2.51 55.81 -5.27
N ASN A 687 -3.27 56.90 -5.09
CA ASN A 687 -3.05 57.91 -4.06
C ASN A 687 -4.30 58.04 -3.18
N GLY A 688 -4.42 57.16 -2.18
CA GLY A 688 -5.54 57.18 -1.24
C GLY A 688 -5.75 58.53 -0.54
N PHE A 689 -4.67 59.28 -0.32
CA PHE A 689 -4.75 60.63 0.25
C PHE A 689 -5.47 61.63 -0.66
N SER A 690 -5.33 61.52 -1.99
CA SER A 690 -6.05 62.39 -2.93
C SER A 690 -7.55 62.17 -2.85
N VAL A 691 -7.99 60.90 -2.79
CA VAL A 691 -9.39 60.54 -2.59
C VAL A 691 -9.91 61.06 -1.25
N ILE A 692 -9.12 60.92 -0.18
CA ILE A 692 -9.47 61.45 1.14
C ILE A 692 -9.59 62.98 1.11
N ALA A 693 -8.62 63.68 0.50
CA ALA A 693 -8.61 65.13 0.37
C ALA A 693 -9.79 65.64 -0.45
N GLU A 694 -10.19 64.92 -1.51
CA GLU A 694 -11.38 65.23 -2.31
C GLU A 694 -12.67 65.05 -1.51
N TYR A 695 -12.81 63.93 -0.77
CA TYR A 695 -13.95 63.67 0.11
C TYR A 695 -14.04 64.68 1.26
N PHE A 696 -12.90 65.09 1.80
CA PHE A 696 -12.81 66.12 2.84
C PHE A 696 -13.17 67.51 2.28
N GLY A 697 -12.61 67.89 1.12
CA GLY A 697 -12.90 69.15 0.44
C GLY A 697 -14.37 69.29 0.02
N LYS A 698 -15.03 68.17 -0.29
CA LYS A 698 -16.48 68.10 -0.57
C LYS A 698 -17.35 68.15 0.70
N GLY A 699 -16.76 68.21 1.90
CA GLY A 699 -17.46 68.35 3.17
C GLY A 699 -18.23 67.09 3.63
N ILE A 700 -17.89 65.93 3.05
CA ILE A 700 -18.56 64.64 3.31
C ILE A 700 -18.18 64.09 4.69
N VAL A 701 -16.94 64.33 5.12
CA VAL A 701 -16.36 63.77 6.37
C VAL A 701 -16.55 64.71 7.58
N SER A 702 -16.94 65.97 7.38
CA SER A 702 -16.90 67.02 8.41
C SER A 702 -18.17 67.20 9.26
N LYS A 703 -19.09 66.21 9.30
CA LYS A 703 -20.21 66.20 10.26
C LYS A 703 -20.15 64.96 11.14
N THR A 704 -19.25 64.97 12.13
CA THR A 704 -19.46 64.16 13.34
C THR A 704 -20.67 64.74 14.07
N SER A 705 -21.74 63.97 14.16
CA SER A 705 -22.88 64.30 15.02
C SER A 705 -22.38 64.48 16.45
N ASN A 706 -22.62 65.65 17.03
CA ASN A 706 -22.60 65.78 18.49
C ASN A 706 -23.76 64.92 19.01
N GLY A 707 -23.44 63.71 19.45
CA GLY A 707 -24.38 62.81 20.10
C GLY A 707 -24.83 63.41 21.43
N SER A 708 -26.11 63.76 21.49
CA SER A 708 -26.82 63.98 22.74
C SER A 708 -26.90 62.66 23.51
N SER A 709 -26.34 62.67 24.72
CA SER A 709 -26.60 61.73 25.80
C SER A 709 -28.11 61.60 26.06
N ASP A 710 -28.67 60.39 25.96
CA ASP A 710 -29.33 59.73 27.11
C ASP A 710 -29.99 58.38 26.77
N THR A 711 -29.67 57.41 27.64
CA THR A 711 -30.49 56.29 28.12
C THR A 711 -31.02 55.23 27.15
N LEU A 712 -30.46 54.01 27.23
CA LEU A 712 -31.23 52.76 27.40
C LEU A 712 -30.38 51.62 27.99
N ARG A 713 -30.56 51.46 29.31
CA ARG A 713 -30.50 50.28 30.19
C ARG A 713 -29.81 48.99 29.71
N SER A 714 -28.69 48.69 30.40
CA SER A 714 -28.41 47.48 31.20
C SER A 714 -29.21 46.19 30.89
N GLY A 715 -28.50 45.21 30.31
CA GLY A 715 -28.75 43.78 30.46
C GLY A 715 -27.40 43.05 30.54
N THR A 716 -26.99 42.70 31.76
CA THR A 716 -25.78 41.93 32.09
C THR A 716 -25.85 40.49 31.62
N SER A 717 -24.80 39.96 30.98
CA SER A 717 -24.18 38.66 31.31
C SER A 717 -22.96 38.34 30.42
N SER A 718 -21.79 38.33 31.07
CA SER A 718 -20.67 37.39 30.91
C SER A 718 -20.56 36.54 29.62
N MET A 719 -19.41 36.61 28.92
CA MET A 719 -18.33 35.60 29.03
C MET A 719 -17.23 35.78 27.96
N ASN A 720 -15.98 35.81 28.46
CA ASN A 720 -14.75 35.20 27.93
C ASN A 720 -14.21 35.52 26.51
N GLY A 721 -13.08 36.24 26.53
CA GLY A 721 -11.80 35.95 25.85
C GLY A 721 -11.80 35.19 24.52
N PHE A 722 -11.31 35.85 23.46
CA PHE A 722 -9.89 35.90 23.08
C PHE A 722 -9.64 37.14 22.21
#